data_AF-A0A6J1Q050-F1
#
_entry.id   AF-A0A6J1Q050-F1
#
_cell.length_a   1.000
_cell.length_b   1.000
_cell.length_c   1.000
_cell.angle_alpha   90.00
_cell.angle_beta   90.00
_cell.angle_gamma   90.00
#
_symmetry.space_group_name_H-M   'P 1'
#
loop_
_entity.id
_entity.type
_entity.pdbx_description
1 polymer ?
#
loop_
_entity_poly.entity_id
_entity_poly.type
_entity_poly.pdbx_seq_one_letter_code
_entity_poly.pdbx_strand_id
1 'polypeptide(L)'
;FVELRGVQRLMEVASEMEEYNSESLLDITSSTRTITSVCLAMIYKNVYKNCDDEKTYINAVDEFIEDKLHSPDIQSKVRVVVAITTLLFGPSDVGNAVVVKEGILEMILVMAGTDDVLQQKVALECIVAAVTKKEKVNAIINKGVNILKKLCQSKDDSIRVRALLGLSKLGSSGDPDATIGPFADGVTKELAEACRRLLINPKKEKDMRKLAIKGLSYLTFNAEVKVELIEDQEAIHTIIEIAKTGDQSVLFGVLTTLVNLCNAYDKQEHIPEMIEFTKFVKYYFHKKPELDDNLEDRLCALAKAGVIIAMVSLTSFLKILPVLENLAKTNQNCKELIARVINAICGQLELRKIVVDDGGTEALLSLALDGTVKGKKLASRALAHLGLTIRPEVAFPGHLITEVVEPIVDLLNPQCSVNENCQTLTALCNLAEVNDSMREHIFKEVFEKIEIYLIFRGEDDSLKLASANLINLLFLSREVAVQYLERDNFRVEYLMLLYKDENQDIKFAAAAALVKLTLANKEACKKVFDSNFWLEFLRSLLTNPSSNVQEMGIIFVLSMIRNMEDFAAKLIETDIIELLKSLSENDTVQNKNIEELTFIALEAVAERSNIEAFIVMIRWERDVACRLGQLDLLNHLEKKLWVYERTKNVPLNIYLEFGKILTGR
;
A
#
# COMPACT_ATOMS: atom_id res chain seq x y z
N PHE A 1 -37.67 15.31 -35.14
CA PHE A 1 -37.99 14.08 -34.37
C PHE A 1 -38.95 14.38 -33.24
N VAL A 2 -38.64 15.33 -32.34
CA VAL A 2 -39.52 15.73 -31.23
C VAL A 2 -40.91 16.18 -31.73
N GLU A 3 -40.96 17.03 -32.75
CA GLU A 3 -42.22 17.50 -33.37
C GLU A 3 -43.09 16.38 -33.98
N LEU A 4 -42.48 15.25 -34.38
CA LEU A 4 -43.18 14.11 -34.99
C LEU A 4 -43.68 13.09 -33.95
N ARG A 5 -43.85 13.54 -32.71
CA ARG A 5 -44.20 12.72 -31.54
C ARG A 5 -43.24 11.54 -31.27
N GLY A 6 -41.98 11.68 -31.70
CA GLY A 6 -40.98 10.63 -31.53
C GLY A 6 -40.61 10.37 -30.07
N VAL A 7 -40.64 11.42 -29.23
CA VAL A 7 -40.38 11.32 -27.79
C VAL A 7 -41.50 10.54 -27.09
N GLN A 8 -42.77 10.84 -27.39
CA GLN A 8 -43.92 10.11 -26.86
C GLN A 8 -43.86 8.62 -27.21
N ARG A 9 -43.46 8.27 -28.44
CA ARG A 9 -43.27 6.86 -28.85
C ARG A 9 -42.16 6.17 -28.07
N LEU A 10 -41.05 6.87 -27.80
CA LEU A 10 -39.99 6.34 -26.94
C LEU A 10 -40.46 6.22 -25.48
N MET A 11 -41.33 7.11 -25.02
CA MET A 11 -41.93 7.05 -23.69
C MET A 11 -42.88 5.85 -23.53
N GLU A 12 -43.62 5.47 -24.57
CA GLU A 12 -44.39 4.21 -24.57
C GLU A 12 -43.47 3.02 -24.33
N VAL A 13 -42.36 2.91 -25.09
CA VAL A 13 -41.35 1.85 -24.90
C VAL A 13 -40.71 1.94 -23.50
N ALA A 14 -40.47 3.14 -23.01
CA ALA A 14 -39.89 3.39 -21.69
C ALA A 14 -40.80 2.96 -20.53
N SER A 15 -42.12 2.86 -20.78
CA SER A 15 -43.14 2.48 -19.79
C SER A 15 -43.38 0.97 -19.69
N GLU A 16 -42.80 0.18 -20.60
CA GLU A 16 -42.98 -1.26 -20.64
C GLU A 16 -42.11 -1.99 -19.59
N MET A 17 -42.62 -3.11 -19.08
CA MET A 17 -41.97 -3.93 -18.06
C MET A 17 -42.31 -5.41 -18.26
N GLU A 18 -41.30 -6.29 -18.20
CA GLU A 18 -41.46 -7.74 -18.41
C GLU A 18 -42.35 -8.41 -17.35
N GLU A 19 -42.36 -7.90 -16.11
CA GLU A 19 -43.13 -8.47 -14.99
C GLU A 19 -44.67 -8.32 -15.14
N TYR A 20 -45.14 -7.48 -16.08
CA TYR A 20 -46.57 -7.16 -16.23
C TYR A 20 -47.05 -7.30 -17.69
N ASN A 21 -47.18 -8.54 -18.15
CA ASN A 21 -47.66 -8.90 -19.49
C ASN A 21 -49.20 -8.96 -19.60
N SER A 22 -49.97 -8.20 -18.81
CA SER A 22 -51.44 -8.29 -18.93
C SER A 22 -52.01 -7.60 -20.16
N GLU A 23 -51.24 -6.74 -20.86
CA GLU A 23 -51.66 -6.08 -22.11
C GLU A 23 -50.50 -5.34 -22.83
N SER A 24 -49.25 -5.83 -22.75
CA SER A 24 -48.15 -5.25 -23.54
C SER A 24 -48.36 -5.60 -25.03
N LEU A 25 -48.39 -4.58 -25.89
CA LEU A 25 -48.43 -4.75 -27.36
C LEU A 25 -47.02 -4.86 -27.97
N LEU A 26 -45.96 -4.76 -27.16
CA LEU A 26 -44.57 -4.66 -27.61
C LEU A 26 -43.71 -5.77 -26.99
N ASP A 27 -43.08 -6.56 -27.86
CA ASP A 27 -42.05 -7.50 -27.44
C ASP A 27 -40.79 -6.73 -27.02
N ILE A 28 -40.44 -6.83 -25.74
CA ILE A 28 -39.27 -6.17 -25.15
C ILE A 28 -38.23 -7.20 -24.68
N THR A 29 -37.04 -6.70 -24.38
CA THR A 29 -35.93 -7.47 -23.80
C THR A 29 -35.41 -6.75 -22.56
N SER A 30 -34.66 -7.46 -21.73
CA SER A 30 -33.93 -6.87 -20.59
C SER A 30 -33.09 -5.63 -20.93
N SER A 31 -32.59 -5.52 -22.17
CA SER A 31 -31.80 -4.37 -22.65
C SER A 31 -32.64 -3.16 -23.07
N THR A 32 -33.94 -3.36 -23.33
CA THR A 32 -34.80 -2.35 -23.96
C THR A 32 -34.87 -1.06 -23.14
N ARG A 33 -35.02 -1.16 -21.81
CA ARG A 33 -35.06 0.01 -20.93
C ARG A 33 -33.77 0.83 -21.00
N THR A 34 -32.62 0.17 -20.93
CA THR A 34 -31.30 0.83 -21.00
C THR A 34 -31.07 1.51 -22.34
N ILE A 35 -31.40 0.84 -23.45
CA ILE A 35 -31.26 1.43 -24.78
C ILE A 35 -32.18 2.65 -24.91
N THR A 36 -33.41 2.54 -24.40
CA THR A 36 -34.41 3.61 -24.46
C THR A 36 -33.98 4.82 -23.63
N SER A 37 -33.45 4.62 -22.42
CA SER A 37 -32.95 5.72 -21.58
C SER A 37 -31.79 6.46 -22.25
N VAL A 38 -30.85 5.74 -22.88
CA VAL A 38 -29.74 6.33 -23.63
C VAL A 38 -30.24 7.10 -24.86
N CYS A 39 -31.23 6.56 -25.59
CA CYS A 39 -31.82 7.24 -26.73
C CYS A 39 -32.49 8.55 -26.31
N LEU A 40 -33.32 8.52 -25.25
CA LEU A 40 -33.97 9.70 -24.69
C LEU A 40 -32.94 10.76 -24.26
N ALA A 41 -31.85 10.34 -23.62
CA ALA A 41 -30.77 11.22 -23.20
C ALA A 41 -30.04 11.86 -24.38
N MET A 42 -29.73 11.07 -25.42
CA MET A 42 -29.05 11.57 -26.63
C MET A 42 -29.93 12.54 -27.40
N ILE A 43 -31.24 12.31 -27.48
CA ILE A 43 -32.17 13.27 -28.09
C ILE A 43 -32.16 14.57 -27.28
N TYR A 44 -32.35 14.50 -25.96
CA TYR A 44 -32.36 15.68 -25.09
C TYR A 44 -31.03 16.47 -25.16
N LYS A 45 -29.89 15.79 -25.26
CA LYS A 45 -28.58 16.44 -25.40
C LYS A 45 -28.44 17.23 -26.71
N ASN A 46 -29.10 16.80 -27.79
CA ASN A 46 -29.06 17.45 -29.10
C ASN A 46 -30.17 18.48 -29.30
N VAL A 47 -31.05 18.65 -28.31
CA VAL A 47 -32.02 19.76 -28.29
C VAL A 47 -31.29 21.04 -27.88
N TYR A 48 -31.53 22.14 -28.60
CA TYR A 48 -30.97 23.44 -28.24
C TYR A 48 -31.52 23.87 -26.86
N LYS A 49 -30.61 24.11 -25.90
CA LYS A 49 -30.99 24.51 -24.54
C LYS A 49 -31.54 25.93 -24.51
N ASN A 50 -32.47 26.21 -23.59
CA ASN A 50 -33.11 27.51 -23.38
C ASN A 50 -33.86 28.07 -24.60
N CYS A 51 -34.31 27.20 -25.51
CA CYS A 51 -35.15 27.58 -26.65
C CYS A 51 -36.45 26.75 -26.67
N ASP A 52 -37.31 27.00 -27.66
CA ASP A 52 -38.60 26.32 -27.77
C ASP A 52 -38.48 24.81 -28.01
N ASP A 53 -37.34 24.32 -28.53
CA ASP A 53 -37.11 22.88 -28.72
C ASP A 53 -37.03 22.12 -27.37
N GLU A 54 -36.41 22.71 -26.35
CA GLU A 54 -36.32 22.12 -25.00
C GLU A 54 -37.68 22.04 -24.35
N LYS A 55 -38.47 23.11 -24.46
CA LYS A 55 -39.87 23.11 -24.01
C LYS A 55 -40.68 22.06 -24.75
N THR A 56 -40.48 21.92 -26.06
CA THR A 56 -41.21 20.94 -26.87
C THR A 56 -40.88 19.51 -26.43
N TYR A 57 -39.64 19.21 -26.07
CA TYR A 57 -39.26 17.90 -25.51
C TYR A 57 -39.94 17.65 -24.17
N ILE A 58 -39.90 18.62 -23.25
CA ILE A 58 -40.51 18.49 -21.91
C ILE A 58 -42.03 18.36 -22.03
N ASN A 59 -42.66 19.18 -22.87
CA ASN A 59 -44.09 19.11 -23.14
C ASN A 59 -44.51 17.76 -23.73
N ALA A 60 -43.68 17.16 -24.59
CA ALA A 60 -43.94 15.83 -25.13
C ALA A 60 -43.91 14.73 -24.05
N VAL A 61 -43.00 14.84 -23.07
CA VAL A 61 -42.97 13.95 -21.90
C VAL A 61 -44.21 14.17 -21.02
N ASP A 62 -44.58 15.43 -20.80
CA ASP A 62 -45.73 15.81 -19.97
C ASP A 62 -47.05 15.35 -20.57
N GLU A 63 -47.24 15.54 -21.88
CA GLU A 63 -48.41 15.08 -22.63
C GLU A 63 -48.60 13.57 -22.49
N PHE A 64 -47.52 12.79 -22.56
CA PHE A 64 -47.57 11.34 -22.34
C PHE A 64 -48.01 10.99 -20.91
N ILE A 65 -47.46 11.67 -19.90
CA ILE A 65 -47.79 11.41 -18.49
C ILE A 65 -49.25 11.77 -18.21
N GLU A 66 -49.69 12.94 -18.69
CA GLU A 66 -51.07 13.41 -18.55
C GLU A 66 -52.03 12.44 -19.23
N ASP A 67 -51.77 12.04 -20.48
CA ASP A 67 -52.58 11.07 -21.23
C ASP A 67 -52.79 9.75 -20.47
N LYS A 68 -51.72 9.16 -19.93
CA LYS A 68 -51.83 7.94 -19.12
C LYS A 68 -52.57 8.14 -17.80
N LEU A 69 -52.49 9.32 -17.18
CA LEU A 69 -53.15 9.60 -15.91
C LEU A 69 -54.63 10.01 -16.04
N HIS A 70 -55.16 10.19 -17.26
CA HIS A 70 -56.59 10.44 -17.48
C HIS A 70 -57.48 9.27 -17.01
N SER A 71 -56.97 8.04 -17.06
CA SER A 71 -57.60 6.85 -16.46
C SER A 71 -56.67 6.26 -15.40
N PRO A 72 -56.70 6.74 -14.13
CA PRO A 72 -55.68 6.44 -13.12
C PRO A 72 -55.88 5.05 -12.46
N ASP A 73 -56.03 4.01 -13.28
CA ASP A 73 -55.98 2.62 -12.84
C ASP A 73 -54.54 2.25 -12.41
N ILE A 74 -54.39 1.08 -11.78
CA ILE A 74 -53.10 0.62 -11.25
C ILE A 74 -52.05 0.47 -12.37
N GLN A 75 -52.44 -0.06 -13.53
CA GLN A 75 -51.53 -0.28 -14.65
C GLN A 75 -51.05 1.05 -15.24
N SER A 76 -51.95 2.02 -15.39
CA SER A 76 -51.58 3.36 -15.85
C SER A 76 -50.59 4.03 -14.91
N LYS A 77 -50.80 3.94 -13.59
CA LYS A 77 -49.86 4.45 -12.58
C LYS A 77 -48.50 3.75 -12.64
N VAL A 78 -48.49 2.42 -12.74
CA VAL A 78 -47.25 1.63 -12.87
C VAL A 78 -46.49 2.05 -14.13
N ARG A 79 -47.14 2.11 -15.29
CA ARG A 79 -46.51 2.52 -16.56
C ARG A 79 -45.88 3.92 -16.47
N VAL A 80 -46.59 4.88 -15.87
CA VAL A 80 -46.07 6.23 -15.66
C VAL A 80 -44.81 6.21 -14.80
N VAL A 81 -44.82 5.51 -13.67
CA VAL A 81 -43.65 5.45 -12.76
C VAL A 81 -42.47 4.72 -13.40
N VAL A 82 -42.70 3.66 -14.19
CA VAL A 82 -41.65 2.98 -14.96
C VAL A 82 -41.03 3.92 -15.99
N ALA A 83 -41.84 4.68 -16.71
CA ALA A 83 -41.36 5.64 -17.69
C ALA A 83 -40.53 6.77 -17.04
N ILE A 84 -40.97 7.27 -15.88
CA ILE A 84 -40.23 8.25 -15.07
C ILE A 84 -38.89 7.67 -14.62
N THR A 85 -38.88 6.41 -14.16
CA THR A 85 -37.64 5.71 -13.76
C THR A 85 -36.67 5.60 -14.93
N THR A 86 -37.16 5.29 -16.13
CA THR A 86 -36.34 5.26 -17.36
C THR A 86 -35.77 6.64 -17.70
N LEU A 87 -36.54 7.72 -17.52
CA LEU A 87 -36.05 9.10 -17.69
C LEU A 87 -34.94 9.44 -16.68
N LEU A 88 -35.09 9.00 -15.43
CA LEU A 88 -34.09 9.20 -14.37
C LEU A 88 -32.75 8.52 -14.71
N PHE A 89 -32.77 7.38 -15.40
CA PHE A 89 -31.57 6.71 -15.90
C PHE A 89 -30.98 7.31 -17.19
N GLY A 90 -31.73 8.16 -17.89
CA GLY A 90 -31.32 8.82 -19.14
C GLY A 90 -31.16 10.33 -18.96
N PRO A 91 -32.10 11.16 -19.47
CA PRO A 91 -32.12 12.60 -19.23
C PRO A 91 -32.57 12.90 -17.79
N SER A 92 -31.70 12.62 -16.81
CA SER A 92 -32.02 12.70 -15.37
C SER A 92 -32.56 14.05 -14.90
N ASP A 93 -32.20 15.16 -15.55
CA ASP A 93 -32.75 16.50 -15.26
C ASP A 93 -34.26 16.59 -15.54
N VAL A 94 -34.69 16.01 -16.67
CA VAL A 94 -36.11 15.92 -17.06
C VAL A 94 -36.84 14.99 -16.10
N GLY A 95 -36.29 13.79 -15.84
CA GLY A 95 -36.88 12.84 -14.88
C GLY A 95 -37.07 13.46 -13.50
N ASN A 96 -36.05 14.15 -12.97
CA ASN A 96 -36.14 14.84 -11.68
C ASN A 96 -37.15 16.01 -11.69
N ALA A 97 -37.30 16.72 -12.81
CA ALA A 97 -38.31 17.77 -12.94
C ALA A 97 -39.73 17.20 -12.91
N VAL A 98 -39.94 16.03 -13.49
CA VAL A 98 -41.22 15.33 -13.48
C VAL A 98 -41.57 14.78 -12.09
N VAL A 99 -40.62 14.15 -11.39
CA VAL A 99 -40.85 13.54 -10.06
C VAL A 99 -41.36 14.56 -9.05
N VAL A 100 -40.86 15.80 -9.09
CA VAL A 100 -41.24 16.85 -8.12
C VAL A 100 -42.53 17.59 -8.47
N LYS A 101 -43.21 17.23 -9.57
CA LYS A 101 -44.51 17.81 -9.91
C LYS A 101 -45.55 17.42 -8.87
N GLU A 102 -46.45 18.35 -8.59
CA GLU A 102 -47.57 18.14 -7.68
C GLU A 102 -48.42 16.95 -8.14
N GLY A 103 -48.74 16.05 -7.21
CA GLY A 103 -49.52 14.84 -7.48
C GLY A 103 -48.69 13.64 -7.92
N ILE A 104 -47.59 13.82 -8.66
CA ILE A 104 -46.73 12.72 -9.10
C ILE A 104 -45.93 12.14 -7.93
N LEU A 105 -45.31 12.99 -7.12
CA LEU A 105 -44.58 12.54 -5.93
C LEU A 105 -45.52 11.85 -4.94
N GLU A 106 -46.68 12.45 -4.67
CA GLU A 106 -47.71 11.87 -3.80
C GLU A 106 -48.17 10.51 -4.32
N MET A 107 -48.38 10.38 -5.64
CA MET A 107 -48.74 9.11 -6.27
C MET A 107 -47.66 8.05 -6.05
N ILE A 108 -46.38 8.37 -6.29
CA ILE A 108 -45.27 7.43 -6.08
C ILE A 108 -45.20 6.98 -4.62
N LEU A 109 -45.36 7.90 -3.67
CA LEU A 109 -45.33 7.59 -2.24
C LEU A 109 -46.54 6.74 -1.81
N VAL A 110 -47.75 7.02 -2.34
CA VAL A 110 -48.94 6.21 -2.10
C VAL A 110 -48.73 4.80 -2.64
N MET A 111 -48.21 4.65 -3.87
CA MET A 111 -47.87 3.35 -4.47
C MET A 111 -46.90 2.56 -3.59
N ALA A 112 -45.85 3.20 -3.07
CA ALA A 112 -44.92 2.59 -2.12
C ALA A 112 -45.59 2.17 -0.80
N GLY A 113 -46.62 2.88 -0.36
CA GLY A 113 -47.34 2.60 0.88
C GLY A 113 -48.46 1.55 0.78
N THR A 114 -48.81 1.10 -0.42
CA THR A 114 -49.85 0.06 -0.64
C THR A 114 -49.39 -1.32 -0.17
N ASP A 115 -50.28 -2.33 -0.20
CA ASP A 115 -49.93 -3.74 0.01
C ASP A 115 -49.62 -4.48 -1.30
N ASP A 116 -49.68 -3.79 -2.45
CA ASP A 116 -49.40 -4.37 -3.76
C ASP A 116 -47.89 -4.39 -4.02
N VAL A 117 -47.34 -5.61 -4.12
CA VAL A 117 -45.88 -5.83 -4.26
C VAL A 117 -45.31 -5.18 -5.52
N LEU A 118 -46.06 -5.15 -6.62
CA LEU A 118 -45.59 -4.55 -7.87
C LEU A 118 -45.51 -3.03 -7.75
N GLN A 119 -46.57 -2.38 -7.25
CA GLN A 119 -46.58 -0.94 -6.99
C GLN A 119 -45.45 -0.55 -6.03
N GLN A 120 -45.23 -1.33 -4.97
CA GLN A 120 -44.12 -1.13 -4.04
C GLN A 120 -42.76 -1.22 -4.75
N LYS A 121 -42.51 -2.27 -5.55
CA LYS A 121 -41.25 -2.44 -6.29
C LYS A 121 -40.97 -1.25 -7.22
N VAL A 122 -41.95 -0.90 -8.05
CA VAL A 122 -41.81 0.15 -9.07
C VAL A 122 -41.63 1.52 -8.42
N ALA A 123 -42.40 1.83 -7.38
CA ALA A 123 -42.24 3.08 -6.64
C ALA A 123 -40.87 3.16 -5.95
N LEU A 124 -40.41 2.08 -5.32
CA LEU A 124 -39.10 2.06 -4.67
C LEU A 124 -37.94 2.22 -5.66
N GLU A 125 -38.01 1.58 -6.83
CA GLU A 125 -37.01 1.75 -7.90
C GLU A 125 -36.95 3.22 -8.36
N CYS A 126 -38.12 3.84 -8.56
CA CYS A 126 -38.21 5.26 -8.90
C CYS A 126 -37.62 6.16 -7.81
N ILE A 127 -37.91 5.90 -6.53
CA ILE A 127 -37.35 6.65 -5.40
C ILE A 127 -35.82 6.53 -5.39
N VAL A 128 -35.28 5.33 -5.52
CA VAL A 128 -33.82 5.09 -5.56
C VAL A 128 -33.17 5.81 -6.75
N ALA A 129 -33.84 5.85 -7.90
CA ALA A 129 -33.34 6.56 -9.09
C ALA A 129 -33.43 8.09 -8.95
N ALA A 130 -34.47 8.62 -8.30
CA ALA A 130 -34.72 10.06 -8.15
C ALA A 130 -33.73 10.74 -7.21
N VAL A 131 -33.20 10.02 -6.21
CA VAL A 131 -32.28 10.57 -5.21
C VAL A 131 -30.84 10.63 -5.76
N THR A 132 -30.62 11.35 -6.87
CA THR A 132 -29.30 11.50 -7.51
C THR A 132 -28.73 12.92 -7.46
N LYS A 133 -29.55 13.96 -7.19
CA LYS A 133 -29.11 15.38 -7.11
C LYS A 133 -29.66 16.10 -5.87
N LYS A 134 -28.78 16.69 -5.04
CA LYS A 134 -29.09 17.25 -3.70
C LYS A 134 -30.24 18.27 -3.65
N GLU A 135 -30.41 19.11 -4.67
CA GLU A 135 -31.31 20.28 -4.62
C GLU A 135 -32.82 19.95 -4.64
N LYS A 136 -33.22 18.74 -5.05
CA LYS A 136 -34.64 18.34 -5.21
C LYS A 136 -35.09 17.22 -4.26
N VAL A 137 -34.22 16.77 -3.37
CA VAL A 137 -34.44 15.57 -2.54
C VAL A 137 -35.25 15.87 -1.27
N ASN A 138 -35.27 17.11 -0.79
CA ASN A 138 -35.96 17.50 0.45
C ASN A 138 -37.46 17.17 0.44
N ALA A 139 -38.14 17.30 -0.71
CA ALA A 139 -39.55 16.96 -0.84
C ALA A 139 -39.80 15.44 -0.65
N ILE A 140 -38.90 14.61 -1.18
CA ILE A 140 -38.95 13.15 -1.02
C ILE A 140 -38.59 12.76 0.42
N ILE A 141 -37.60 13.42 1.03
CA ILE A 141 -37.19 13.20 2.43
C ILE A 141 -38.38 13.44 3.38
N ASN A 142 -39.03 14.60 3.28
CA ASN A 142 -40.05 15.02 4.25
C ASN A 142 -41.28 14.11 4.30
N LYS A 143 -41.64 13.47 3.17
CA LYS A 143 -42.84 12.62 3.06
C LYS A 143 -42.53 11.12 2.95
N GLY A 144 -41.35 10.74 2.46
CA GLY A 144 -41.02 9.36 2.08
C GLY A 144 -40.29 8.53 3.14
N VAL A 145 -39.56 9.15 4.07
CA VAL A 145 -38.69 8.39 5.00
C VAL A 145 -39.47 7.42 5.90
N ASN A 146 -40.65 7.81 6.39
CA ASN A 146 -41.48 6.94 7.23
C ASN A 146 -42.03 5.73 6.44
N ILE A 147 -42.38 5.92 5.18
CA ILE A 147 -42.83 4.84 4.29
C ILE A 147 -41.69 3.86 4.07
N LEU A 148 -40.50 4.34 3.73
CA LEU A 148 -39.34 3.48 3.49
C LEU A 148 -38.91 2.73 4.75
N LYS A 149 -38.97 3.36 5.94
CA LYS A 149 -38.72 2.67 7.22
C LYS A 149 -39.70 1.51 7.45
N LYS A 150 -40.99 1.72 7.20
CA LYS A 150 -42.01 0.67 7.28
C LYS A 150 -41.70 -0.46 6.29
N LEU A 151 -41.30 -0.13 5.05
CA LEU A 151 -40.98 -1.11 4.01
C LEU A 151 -39.70 -1.91 4.28
N CYS A 152 -38.75 -1.39 5.07
CA CYS A 152 -37.59 -2.18 5.53
C CYS A 152 -37.99 -3.38 6.42
N GLN A 153 -39.20 -3.33 6.99
CA GLN A 153 -39.81 -4.40 7.79
C GLN A 153 -40.85 -5.20 7.00
N SER A 154 -40.91 -5.04 5.67
CA SER A 154 -41.77 -5.86 4.80
C SER A 154 -41.42 -7.35 4.91
N LYS A 155 -42.36 -8.23 4.59
CA LYS A 155 -42.12 -9.68 4.51
C LYS A 155 -41.37 -10.09 3.24
N ASP A 156 -41.38 -9.23 2.22
CA ASP A 156 -40.72 -9.49 0.94
C ASP A 156 -39.30 -8.90 0.94
N ASP A 157 -38.28 -9.76 0.85
CA ASP A 157 -36.87 -9.36 0.88
C ASP A 157 -36.51 -8.38 -0.25
N SER A 158 -37.15 -8.49 -1.41
CA SER A 158 -36.94 -7.62 -2.57
C SER A 158 -37.36 -6.18 -2.28
N ILE A 159 -38.45 -6.02 -1.53
CA ILE A 159 -38.97 -4.73 -1.06
C ILE A 159 -38.09 -4.18 0.07
N ARG A 160 -37.72 -5.02 1.04
CA ARG A 160 -36.86 -4.63 2.16
C ARG A 160 -35.53 -4.03 1.69
N VAL A 161 -34.85 -4.73 0.77
CA VAL A 161 -33.54 -4.29 0.25
C VAL A 161 -33.67 -3.02 -0.59
N ARG A 162 -34.70 -2.89 -1.44
CA ARG A 162 -34.94 -1.64 -2.18
C ARG A 162 -35.26 -0.46 -1.26
N ALA A 163 -36.05 -0.69 -0.21
CA ALA A 163 -36.37 0.33 0.79
C ALA A 163 -35.13 0.79 1.56
N LEU A 164 -34.25 -0.15 1.95
CA LEU A 164 -32.96 0.15 2.58
C LEU A 164 -32.10 1.04 1.67
N LEU A 165 -31.99 0.70 0.38
CA LEU A 165 -31.23 1.50 -0.57
C LEU A 165 -31.85 2.89 -0.77
N GLY A 166 -33.18 2.98 -0.82
CA GLY A 166 -33.89 4.27 -0.87
C GLY A 166 -33.56 5.15 0.34
N LEU A 167 -33.62 4.59 1.55
CA LEU A 167 -33.25 5.30 2.78
C LEU A 167 -31.79 5.75 2.78
N SER A 168 -30.88 4.85 2.35
CA SER A 168 -29.44 5.14 2.32
C SER A 168 -29.11 6.34 1.47
N LYS A 169 -29.77 6.45 0.30
CA LYS A 169 -29.56 7.56 -0.63
C LYS A 169 -30.14 8.87 -0.12
N LEU A 170 -31.30 8.81 0.55
CA LEU A 170 -31.93 9.99 1.16
C LEU A 170 -31.08 10.59 2.29
N GLY A 171 -30.50 9.74 3.14
CA GLY A 171 -29.66 10.21 4.25
C GLY A 171 -28.31 10.79 3.83
N SER A 172 -27.79 10.46 2.64
CA SER A 172 -26.61 11.11 2.05
C SER A 172 -26.88 12.52 1.47
N SER A 173 -28.15 12.87 1.24
CA SER A 173 -28.56 14.10 0.56
C SER A 173 -29.18 15.19 1.44
N GLY A 174 -29.55 14.88 2.69
CA GLY A 174 -30.20 15.83 3.61
C GLY A 174 -29.35 16.19 4.83
N ASP A 175 -29.60 17.38 5.39
CA ASP A 175 -29.26 17.67 6.78
C ASP A 175 -30.15 16.75 7.66
N PRO A 176 -29.61 16.01 8.63
CA PRO A 176 -30.40 15.07 9.41
C PRO A 176 -31.36 15.84 10.32
N ASP A 177 -32.56 16.14 9.82
CA ASP A 177 -33.64 16.68 10.64
C ASP A 177 -33.90 15.72 11.81
N ALA A 178 -33.79 16.26 13.02
CA ALA A 178 -33.71 15.56 14.31
C ALA A 178 -34.98 14.77 14.71
N THR A 179 -35.95 14.60 13.82
CA THR A 179 -37.26 13.97 14.10
C THR A 179 -37.34 12.50 13.69
N ILE A 180 -36.32 11.96 13.01
CA ILE A 180 -36.33 10.61 12.44
C ILE A 180 -35.37 9.71 13.24
N GLY A 181 -35.89 8.99 14.25
CA GLY A 181 -35.08 8.12 15.13
C GLY A 181 -34.38 6.96 14.41
N PRO A 182 -33.36 6.33 15.02
CA PRO A 182 -32.66 5.16 14.44
C PRO A 182 -33.60 3.96 14.22
N PHE A 183 -33.13 2.96 13.47
CA PHE A 183 -33.80 1.66 13.44
C PHE A 183 -33.83 1.05 14.84
N ALA A 184 -34.91 0.31 15.14
CA ALA A 184 -34.97 -0.51 16.34
C ALA A 184 -33.88 -1.60 16.30
N ASP A 185 -33.38 -1.97 17.47
CA ASP A 185 -32.42 -3.07 17.62
C ASP A 185 -32.98 -4.36 16.96
N GLY A 186 -32.18 -5.02 16.13
CA GLY A 186 -32.54 -6.25 15.42
C GLY A 186 -32.90 -6.08 13.94
N VAL A 187 -33.47 -4.94 13.51
CA VAL A 187 -33.85 -4.72 12.09
C VAL A 187 -32.64 -4.83 11.16
N THR A 188 -31.48 -4.38 11.60
CA THR A 188 -30.20 -4.47 10.88
C THR A 188 -29.84 -5.92 10.55
N LYS A 189 -30.01 -6.85 11.49
CA LYS A 189 -29.70 -8.28 11.30
C LYS A 189 -30.65 -8.91 10.30
N GLU A 190 -31.94 -8.68 10.47
CA GLU A 190 -32.95 -9.22 9.55
C GLU A 190 -32.75 -8.68 8.12
N LEU A 191 -32.35 -7.41 7.97
CA LEU A 191 -32.03 -6.81 6.66
C LEU A 191 -30.78 -7.44 6.06
N ALA A 192 -29.76 -7.72 6.87
CA ALA A 192 -28.55 -8.39 6.40
C ALA A 192 -28.87 -9.82 5.94
N GLU A 193 -29.71 -10.53 6.69
CA GLU A 193 -30.20 -11.85 6.32
C GLU A 193 -31.00 -11.82 5.00
N ALA A 194 -31.86 -10.83 4.79
CA ALA A 194 -32.55 -10.63 3.51
C ALA A 194 -31.57 -10.40 2.36
N CYS A 195 -30.54 -9.57 2.56
CA CYS A 195 -29.50 -9.38 1.54
C CYS A 195 -28.75 -10.68 1.25
N ARG A 196 -28.34 -11.46 2.27
CA ARG A 196 -27.67 -12.76 2.08
C ARG A 196 -28.54 -13.72 1.27
N ARG A 197 -29.81 -13.90 1.65
CA ARG A 197 -30.76 -14.77 0.94
C ARG A 197 -30.96 -14.35 -0.52
N LEU A 198 -31.04 -13.06 -0.81
CA LEU A 198 -31.15 -12.56 -2.18
C LEU A 198 -29.86 -12.73 -2.99
N LEU A 199 -28.71 -12.62 -2.33
CA LEU A 199 -27.40 -12.73 -2.95
C LEU A 199 -27.13 -14.16 -3.45
N ILE A 200 -27.36 -15.16 -2.60
CA ILE A 200 -27.08 -16.58 -2.90
C ILE A 200 -28.14 -17.23 -3.80
N ASN A 201 -29.33 -16.61 -3.93
CA ASN A 201 -30.42 -17.22 -4.68
C ASN A 201 -30.09 -17.35 -6.19
N PRO A 202 -30.06 -18.58 -6.76
CA PRO A 202 -29.77 -18.79 -8.17
C PRO A 202 -30.94 -18.40 -9.09
N LYS A 203 -32.17 -18.33 -8.56
CA LYS A 203 -33.39 -18.01 -9.32
C LYS A 203 -33.68 -16.52 -9.42
N LYS A 204 -32.91 -15.68 -8.72
CA LYS A 204 -33.10 -14.22 -8.74
C LYS A 204 -32.26 -13.57 -9.83
N GLU A 205 -32.80 -12.52 -10.42
CA GLU A 205 -32.14 -11.74 -11.46
C GLU A 205 -30.80 -11.18 -11.01
N LYS A 206 -29.88 -11.00 -11.97
CA LYS A 206 -28.56 -10.40 -11.72
C LYS A 206 -28.68 -9.08 -10.96
N ASP A 207 -29.67 -8.25 -11.29
CA ASP A 207 -29.88 -6.95 -10.65
C ASP A 207 -30.24 -7.05 -9.17
N MET A 208 -30.94 -8.10 -8.74
CA MET A 208 -31.24 -8.30 -7.32
C MET A 208 -29.98 -8.58 -6.50
N ARG A 209 -29.01 -9.33 -7.05
CA ARG A 209 -27.71 -9.55 -6.38
C ARG A 209 -26.93 -8.25 -6.25
N LYS A 210 -27.00 -7.37 -7.25
CA LYS A 210 -26.38 -6.04 -7.20
C LYS A 210 -26.96 -5.19 -6.08
N LEU A 211 -28.29 -5.19 -5.93
CA LEU A 211 -28.97 -4.48 -4.85
C LEU A 211 -28.63 -5.07 -3.49
N ALA A 212 -28.56 -6.40 -3.38
CA ALA A 212 -28.18 -7.09 -2.14
C ALA A 212 -26.76 -6.72 -1.68
N ILE A 213 -25.77 -6.71 -2.58
CA ILE A 213 -24.40 -6.27 -2.27
C ILE A 213 -24.36 -4.82 -1.80
N LYS A 214 -25.07 -3.93 -2.50
CA LYS A 214 -25.18 -2.53 -2.08
C LYS A 214 -25.83 -2.42 -0.71
N GLY A 215 -26.83 -3.25 -0.40
CA GLY A 215 -27.44 -3.32 0.93
C GLY A 215 -26.44 -3.78 1.99
N LEU A 216 -25.71 -4.87 1.73
CA LEU A 216 -24.66 -5.39 2.63
C LEU A 216 -23.58 -4.36 2.89
N SER A 217 -23.21 -3.53 1.92
CA SER A 217 -22.20 -2.50 2.14
C SER A 217 -22.59 -1.57 3.28
N TYR A 218 -23.86 -1.19 3.44
CA TYR A 218 -24.37 -0.38 4.56
C TYR A 218 -24.46 -1.14 5.88
N LEU A 219 -24.90 -2.40 5.83
CA LEU A 219 -25.21 -3.19 7.02
C LEU A 219 -23.96 -3.78 7.68
N THR A 220 -22.91 -4.06 6.90
CA THR A 220 -21.64 -4.64 7.38
C THR A 220 -20.82 -3.68 8.23
N PHE A 221 -21.29 -2.48 8.54
CA PHE A 221 -20.70 -1.66 9.60
C PHE A 221 -20.99 -2.24 11.00
N ASN A 222 -22.10 -2.96 11.17
CA ASN A 222 -22.46 -3.62 12.42
C ASN A 222 -21.59 -4.87 12.64
N ALA A 223 -20.99 -5.00 13.83
CA ALA A 223 -20.06 -6.09 14.16
C ALA A 223 -20.71 -7.48 14.08
N GLU A 224 -21.95 -7.63 14.55
CA GLU A 224 -22.67 -8.91 14.52
C GLU A 224 -22.96 -9.33 13.07
N VAL A 225 -23.31 -8.37 12.20
CA VAL A 225 -23.50 -8.63 10.76
C VAL A 225 -22.19 -9.09 10.10
N LYS A 226 -21.02 -8.56 10.51
CA LYS A 226 -19.72 -9.04 9.99
C LYS A 226 -19.48 -10.50 10.37
N VAL A 227 -19.77 -10.87 11.61
CA VAL A 227 -19.60 -12.25 12.11
C VAL A 227 -20.52 -13.20 11.34
N GLU A 228 -21.81 -12.91 11.27
CA GLU A 228 -22.73 -13.79 10.55
C GLU A 228 -22.46 -13.85 9.04
N LEU A 229 -22.00 -12.76 8.42
CA LEU A 229 -21.66 -12.75 6.99
C LEU A 229 -20.39 -13.58 6.70
N ILE A 230 -19.40 -13.57 7.60
CA ILE A 230 -18.19 -14.39 7.40
C ILE A 230 -18.48 -15.88 7.60
N GLU A 231 -19.44 -16.24 8.45
CA GLU A 231 -19.86 -17.62 8.66
C GLU A 231 -20.60 -18.19 7.43
N ASP A 232 -21.30 -17.34 6.67
CA ASP A 232 -21.96 -17.68 5.41
C ASP A 232 -20.96 -17.73 4.24
N GLN A 233 -20.26 -18.86 4.12
CA GLN A 233 -19.25 -19.09 3.08
C GLN A 233 -19.82 -18.97 1.65
N GLU A 234 -21.08 -19.36 1.43
CA GLU A 234 -21.72 -19.26 0.11
C GLU A 234 -21.92 -17.80 -0.29
N ALA A 235 -22.35 -16.95 0.65
CA ALA A 235 -22.45 -15.52 0.43
C ALA A 235 -21.07 -14.89 0.15
N ILE A 236 -20.04 -15.22 0.94
CA ILE A 236 -18.66 -14.70 0.73
C ILE A 236 -18.13 -15.09 -0.65
N HIS A 237 -18.24 -16.36 -1.04
CA HIS A 237 -17.82 -16.80 -2.37
C HIS A 237 -18.59 -16.08 -3.47
N THR A 238 -19.90 -15.85 -3.29
CA THR A 238 -20.70 -15.10 -4.26
C THR A 238 -20.23 -13.64 -4.40
N ILE A 239 -19.87 -12.97 -3.30
CA ILE A 239 -19.30 -11.60 -3.32
C ILE A 239 -17.98 -11.60 -4.09
N ILE A 240 -17.10 -12.57 -3.82
CA ILE A 240 -15.79 -12.71 -4.47
C ILE A 240 -15.93 -12.98 -5.97
N GLU A 241 -16.85 -13.85 -6.38
CA GLU A 241 -17.12 -14.11 -7.80
C GLU A 241 -17.67 -12.88 -8.51
N ILE A 242 -18.57 -12.14 -7.86
CA ILE A 242 -19.08 -10.86 -8.42
C ILE A 242 -17.95 -9.84 -8.55
N ALA A 243 -17.03 -9.76 -7.58
CA ALA A 243 -15.85 -8.90 -7.65
C ALA A 243 -14.99 -9.20 -8.89
N LYS A 244 -14.75 -10.49 -9.19
CA LYS A 244 -13.95 -10.92 -10.34
C LYS A 244 -14.57 -10.57 -11.70
N THR A 245 -15.87 -10.26 -11.76
CA THR A 245 -16.49 -9.84 -13.02
C THR A 245 -16.10 -8.43 -13.47
N GLY A 246 -15.59 -7.60 -12.57
CA GLY A 246 -15.23 -6.21 -12.87
C GLY A 246 -16.43 -5.30 -13.15
N ASP A 247 -17.66 -5.73 -12.81
CA ASP A 247 -18.88 -4.94 -13.04
C ASP A 247 -18.86 -3.65 -12.21
N GLN A 248 -18.68 -2.52 -12.92
CA GLN A 248 -18.59 -1.18 -12.34
C GLN A 248 -19.85 -0.77 -11.56
N SER A 249 -21.01 -1.36 -11.87
CA SER A 249 -22.27 -1.02 -11.20
C SER A 249 -22.36 -1.49 -9.74
N VAL A 250 -21.51 -2.44 -9.35
CA VAL A 250 -21.43 -3.01 -7.99
C VAL A 250 -20.07 -2.85 -7.33
N LEU A 251 -19.04 -2.46 -8.08
CA LEU A 251 -17.66 -2.35 -7.61
C LEU A 251 -17.52 -1.67 -6.25
N PHE A 252 -18.08 -0.46 -6.11
CA PHE A 252 -18.00 0.29 -4.85
C PHE A 252 -18.70 -0.44 -3.70
N GLY A 253 -19.88 -1.04 -3.95
CA GLY A 253 -20.61 -1.81 -2.95
C GLY A 253 -19.83 -3.04 -2.47
N VAL A 254 -19.18 -3.76 -3.38
CA VAL A 254 -18.29 -4.89 -3.06
C VAL A 254 -17.11 -4.42 -2.22
N LEU A 255 -16.39 -3.39 -2.68
CA LEU A 255 -15.19 -2.89 -2.00
C LEU A 255 -15.50 -2.36 -0.60
N THR A 256 -16.57 -1.59 -0.43
CA THR A 256 -17.02 -1.12 0.89
C THR A 256 -17.37 -2.29 1.80
N THR A 257 -18.08 -3.31 1.30
CA THR A 257 -18.39 -4.52 2.08
C THR A 257 -17.12 -5.22 2.57
N LEU A 258 -16.13 -5.39 1.69
CA LEU A 258 -14.85 -6.04 2.04
C LEU A 258 -14.01 -5.18 3.00
N VAL A 259 -13.94 -3.87 2.79
CA VAL A 259 -13.28 -2.92 3.72
C VAL A 259 -13.93 -3.00 5.10
N ASN A 260 -15.26 -3.11 5.17
CA ASN A 260 -15.98 -3.24 6.42
C ASN A 260 -15.64 -4.54 7.16
N LEU A 261 -15.59 -5.67 6.44
CA LEU A 261 -15.24 -6.97 7.01
C LEU A 261 -13.78 -7.01 7.51
N CYS A 262 -12.88 -6.30 6.83
CA CYS A 262 -11.48 -6.17 7.22
C CYS A 262 -11.20 -5.09 8.28
N ASN A 263 -12.21 -4.34 8.74
CA ASN A 263 -12.04 -3.14 9.58
C ASN A 263 -11.03 -2.12 9.02
N ALA A 264 -10.89 -2.03 7.71
CA ALA A 264 -9.88 -1.22 7.04
C ALA A 264 -10.32 0.25 6.86
N TYR A 265 -10.91 0.83 7.90
CA TYR A 265 -11.40 2.22 7.93
C TYR A 265 -10.29 3.20 8.24
N ASP A 266 -10.47 4.47 7.82
CA ASP A 266 -9.64 5.56 8.35
C ASP A 266 -10.28 6.17 9.61
N LYS A 267 -9.43 6.69 10.49
CA LYS A 267 -9.87 7.60 11.57
C LYS A 267 -10.44 8.89 10.99
N GLN A 268 -9.83 9.41 9.91
CA GLN A 268 -10.30 10.58 9.18
C GLN A 268 -10.56 10.21 7.72
N GLU A 269 -11.82 9.94 7.39
CA GLU A 269 -12.19 9.52 6.04
C GLU A 269 -12.20 10.70 5.07
N HIS A 270 -11.55 10.52 3.92
CA HIS A 270 -11.42 11.55 2.88
C HIS A 270 -12.10 11.17 1.57
N ILE A 271 -12.47 9.88 1.39
CA ILE A 271 -13.22 9.41 0.24
C ILE A 271 -14.68 9.92 0.39
N PRO A 272 -15.17 10.83 -0.47
CA PRO A 272 -16.49 11.47 -0.30
C PRO A 272 -17.63 10.46 -0.14
N GLU A 273 -17.61 9.40 -0.94
CA GLU A 273 -18.61 8.33 -0.90
C GLU A 273 -18.59 7.59 0.46
N MET A 274 -17.41 7.38 1.05
CA MET A 274 -17.26 6.75 2.37
C MET A 274 -17.65 7.69 3.51
N ILE A 275 -17.48 9.01 3.35
CA ILE A 275 -17.95 10.02 4.33
C ILE A 275 -19.48 10.03 4.38
N GLU A 276 -20.14 10.16 3.22
CA GLU A 276 -21.61 10.16 3.14
C GLU A 276 -22.18 8.85 3.67
N PHE A 277 -21.57 7.73 3.29
CA PHE A 277 -21.87 6.40 3.83
C PHE A 277 -21.78 6.35 5.36
N THR A 278 -20.66 6.80 5.94
CA THR A 278 -20.42 6.73 7.38
C THR A 278 -21.39 7.61 8.17
N LYS A 279 -21.75 8.78 7.62
CA LYS A 279 -22.78 9.66 8.21
C LYS A 279 -24.14 8.96 8.28
N PHE A 280 -24.58 8.37 7.17
CA PHE A 280 -25.84 7.61 7.11
C PHE A 280 -25.86 6.49 8.15
N VAL A 281 -24.81 5.67 8.17
CA VAL A 281 -24.78 4.49 9.04
C VAL A 281 -24.77 4.87 10.52
N LYS A 282 -23.95 5.85 10.92
CA LYS A 282 -23.91 6.34 12.31
C LYS A 282 -25.28 6.86 12.77
N TYR A 283 -26.01 7.54 11.88
CA TYR A 283 -27.31 8.11 12.20
C TYR A 283 -28.41 7.03 12.31
N TYR A 284 -28.51 6.11 11.35
CA TYR A 284 -29.65 5.17 11.29
C TYR A 284 -29.46 3.86 12.06
N PHE A 285 -28.23 3.40 12.31
CA PHE A 285 -27.98 2.06 12.89
C PHE A 285 -27.28 2.06 14.24
N HIS A 286 -27.11 3.23 14.87
CA HIS A 286 -26.60 3.46 16.23
C HIS A 286 -25.85 2.26 16.85
N LYS A 287 -24.55 2.13 16.62
CA LYS A 287 -23.67 1.36 17.50
C LYS A 287 -22.23 1.82 17.33
N LYS A 288 -21.55 2.08 18.46
CA LYS A 288 -20.09 2.15 18.49
C LYS A 288 -19.55 0.81 17.98
N PRO A 289 -18.39 0.77 17.31
CA PRO A 289 -17.67 -0.49 17.15
C PRO A 289 -17.39 -1.02 18.56
N GLU A 290 -18.13 -2.04 18.97
CA GLU A 290 -17.73 -2.91 20.08
C GLU A 290 -16.35 -3.51 19.72
N LEU A 291 -15.54 -3.80 20.74
CA LEU A 291 -14.25 -4.47 20.54
C LEU A 291 -14.50 -5.75 19.71
N ASP A 292 -13.88 -5.77 18.53
CA ASP A 292 -14.11 -6.77 17.51
C ASP A 292 -13.07 -7.87 17.67
N ASP A 293 -13.29 -8.74 18.66
CA ASP A 293 -12.31 -9.73 19.12
C ASP A 293 -11.97 -10.79 18.05
N ASN A 294 -12.73 -10.88 16.94
CA ASN A 294 -12.59 -11.91 15.91
C ASN A 294 -11.96 -11.41 14.59
N LEU A 295 -11.33 -10.23 14.55
CA LEU A 295 -10.80 -9.65 13.30
C LEU A 295 -9.83 -10.60 12.58
N GLU A 296 -8.91 -11.26 13.30
CA GLU A 296 -7.89 -12.13 12.71
C GLU A 296 -8.51 -13.34 12.00
N ASP A 297 -9.47 -14.01 12.66
CA ASP A 297 -10.21 -15.13 12.11
C ASP A 297 -10.98 -14.72 10.85
N ARG A 298 -11.58 -13.51 10.84
CA ARG A 298 -12.26 -12.99 9.65
C ARG A 298 -11.31 -12.75 8.50
N LEU A 299 -10.15 -12.13 8.74
CA LEU A 299 -9.14 -11.90 7.72
C LEU A 299 -8.64 -13.24 7.15
N CYS A 300 -8.45 -14.24 8.01
CA CYS A 300 -8.06 -15.59 7.60
C CYS A 300 -9.13 -16.25 6.71
N ALA A 301 -10.40 -16.17 7.10
CA ALA A 301 -11.52 -16.71 6.33
C ALA A 301 -11.64 -16.03 4.95
N LEU A 302 -11.52 -14.71 4.89
CA LEU A 302 -11.53 -13.96 3.62
C LEU A 302 -10.36 -14.34 2.71
N ALA A 303 -9.15 -14.42 3.27
CA ALA A 303 -7.96 -14.83 2.52
C ALA A 303 -8.14 -16.23 1.91
N LYS A 304 -8.60 -17.21 2.72
CA LYS A 304 -8.88 -18.58 2.27
C LYS A 304 -10.01 -18.65 1.24
N ALA A 305 -10.97 -17.74 1.29
CA ALA A 305 -12.05 -17.66 0.30
C ALA A 305 -11.61 -17.07 -1.06
N GLY A 306 -10.37 -16.59 -1.18
CA GLY A 306 -9.81 -16.05 -2.43
C GLY A 306 -10.05 -14.56 -2.63
N VAL A 307 -10.16 -13.78 -1.55
CA VAL A 307 -10.36 -12.32 -1.65
C VAL A 307 -9.19 -11.62 -2.36
N ILE A 308 -7.95 -12.11 -2.22
CA ILE A 308 -6.78 -11.53 -2.89
C ILE A 308 -6.91 -11.66 -4.42
N ILE A 309 -7.29 -12.84 -4.91
CA ILE A 309 -7.55 -13.07 -6.35
C ILE A 309 -8.59 -12.09 -6.89
N ALA A 310 -9.67 -11.84 -6.13
CA ALA A 310 -10.65 -10.82 -6.49
C ALA A 310 -10.05 -9.41 -6.52
N MET A 311 -9.23 -9.03 -5.54
CA MET A 311 -8.58 -7.72 -5.51
C MET A 311 -7.59 -7.52 -6.68
N VAL A 312 -6.83 -8.56 -7.05
CA VAL A 312 -5.93 -8.56 -8.21
C VAL A 312 -6.71 -8.38 -9.51
N SER A 313 -7.83 -9.09 -9.66
CA SER A 313 -8.73 -8.96 -10.81
C SER A 313 -9.26 -7.53 -10.93
N LEU A 314 -9.79 -6.98 -9.83
CA LEU A 314 -10.29 -5.59 -9.78
C LEU A 314 -9.22 -4.56 -10.12
N THR A 315 -8.00 -4.73 -9.63
CA THR A 315 -6.87 -3.85 -9.94
C THR A 315 -6.57 -3.84 -11.44
N SER A 316 -6.62 -5.02 -12.06
CA SER A 316 -6.40 -5.19 -13.50
C SER A 316 -7.49 -4.51 -14.34
N PHE A 317 -8.77 -4.63 -13.95
CA PHE A 317 -9.86 -3.92 -14.64
C PHE A 317 -9.72 -2.40 -14.56
N LEU A 318 -9.26 -1.87 -13.43
CA LEU A 318 -9.09 -0.43 -13.22
C LEU A 318 -7.90 0.17 -13.99
N LYS A 319 -6.93 -0.64 -14.44
CA LYS A 319 -5.83 -0.18 -15.32
C LYS A 319 -6.34 0.19 -16.73
N ILE A 320 -7.37 -0.49 -17.22
CA ILE A 320 -7.81 -0.42 -18.63
C ILE A 320 -8.75 0.76 -18.89
N LEU A 321 -9.27 1.43 -17.85
CA LEU A 321 -10.42 2.34 -17.95
C LEU A 321 -10.15 3.87 -17.85
N PRO A 322 -9.14 4.49 -18.48
CA PRO A 322 -8.94 5.94 -18.41
C PRO A 322 -9.56 6.66 -19.63
N VAL A 323 -10.88 6.88 -19.65
CA VAL A 323 -11.52 7.63 -20.76
C VAL A 323 -12.27 8.88 -20.30
N LEU A 324 -12.62 9.01 -19.02
CA LEU A 324 -13.36 10.18 -18.51
C LEU A 324 -12.84 10.63 -17.13
N GLU A 325 -12.67 11.93 -16.92
CA GLU A 325 -12.06 12.54 -15.72
C GLU A 325 -12.81 12.19 -14.41
N ASN A 326 -14.14 12.13 -14.44
CA ASN A 326 -14.96 11.73 -13.27
C ASN A 326 -14.84 10.23 -12.96
N LEU A 327 -14.67 9.39 -13.99
CA LEU A 327 -14.38 7.97 -13.79
C LEU A 327 -12.95 7.79 -13.25
N ALA A 328 -12.00 8.62 -13.66
CA ALA A 328 -10.63 8.56 -13.16
C ALA A 328 -10.57 8.80 -11.63
N LYS A 329 -11.26 9.81 -11.10
CA LYS A 329 -11.32 10.04 -9.63
C LYS A 329 -11.96 8.88 -8.88
N THR A 330 -13.08 8.37 -9.38
CA THR A 330 -13.78 7.21 -8.80
C THR A 330 -12.89 5.96 -8.81
N ASN A 331 -12.14 5.76 -9.90
CA ASN A 331 -11.18 4.66 -10.04
C ASN A 331 -10.04 4.78 -9.03
N GLN A 332 -9.53 5.99 -8.77
CA GLN A 332 -8.50 6.23 -7.76
C GLN A 332 -9.03 5.92 -6.34
N ASN A 333 -10.26 6.30 -6.02
CA ASN A 333 -10.90 5.93 -4.74
C ASN A 333 -11.03 4.40 -4.62
N CYS A 334 -11.44 3.70 -5.68
CA CYS A 334 -11.55 2.25 -5.68
C CYS A 334 -10.17 1.57 -5.49
N LYS A 335 -9.12 2.08 -6.13
CA LYS A 335 -7.73 1.62 -5.92
C LYS A 335 -7.30 1.76 -4.46
N GLU A 336 -7.66 2.86 -3.80
CA GLU A 336 -7.40 3.02 -2.37
C GLU A 336 -8.16 1.97 -1.53
N LEU A 337 -9.43 1.70 -1.83
CA LEU A 337 -10.19 0.67 -1.10
C LEU A 337 -9.59 -0.73 -1.30
N ILE A 338 -9.10 -1.04 -2.49
CA ILE A 338 -8.37 -2.30 -2.76
C ILE A 338 -7.09 -2.37 -1.92
N ALA A 339 -6.28 -1.29 -1.93
CA ALA A 339 -5.06 -1.22 -1.13
C ALA A 339 -5.33 -1.38 0.37
N ARG A 340 -6.44 -0.82 0.88
CA ARG A 340 -6.90 -1.00 2.27
C ARG A 340 -7.16 -2.47 2.61
N VAL A 341 -7.89 -3.20 1.74
CA VAL A 341 -8.20 -4.63 1.95
C VAL A 341 -6.94 -5.48 1.93
N ILE A 342 -6.08 -5.32 0.91
CA ILE A 342 -4.84 -6.13 0.81
C ILE A 342 -3.89 -5.81 1.97
N ASN A 343 -3.75 -4.53 2.36
CA ASN A 343 -2.90 -4.14 3.48
C ASN A 343 -3.39 -4.71 4.82
N ALA A 344 -4.71 -4.73 5.05
CA ALA A 344 -5.29 -5.35 6.25
C ALA A 344 -4.93 -6.84 6.35
N ILE A 345 -4.98 -7.57 5.22
CA ILE A 345 -4.60 -8.99 5.15
C ILE A 345 -3.08 -9.15 5.34
N CYS A 346 -2.25 -8.30 4.71
CA CYS A 346 -0.79 -8.32 4.87
C CYS A 346 -0.33 -8.00 6.30
N GLY A 347 -1.16 -7.28 7.08
CA GLY A 347 -0.91 -7.05 8.50
C GLY A 347 -0.76 -8.35 9.30
N GLN A 348 -1.42 -9.43 8.86
CA GLN A 348 -1.36 -10.75 9.48
C GLN A 348 -0.22 -11.58 8.88
N LEU A 349 0.75 -11.95 9.71
CA LEU A 349 1.98 -12.66 9.31
C LEU A 349 1.67 -13.92 8.49
N GLU A 350 0.76 -14.76 8.98
CA GLU A 350 0.38 -16.05 8.39
C GLU A 350 -0.29 -15.93 7.01
N LEU A 351 -0.87 -14.76 6.70
CA LEU A 351 -1.61 -14.54 5.45
C LEU A 351 -0.74 -13.96 4.34
N ARG A 352 0.45 -13.42 4.66
CA ARG A 352 1.34 -12.79 3.67
C ARG A 352 1.73 -13.73 2.54
N LYS A 353 1.88 -15.03 2.84
CA LYS A 353 2.20 -16.03 1.82
C LYS A 353 1.06 -16.19 0.81
N ILE A 354 -0.19 -16.23 1.27
CA ILE A 354 -1.37 -16.29 0.39
C ILE A 354 -1.39 -15.07 -0.52
N VAL A 355 -1.05 -13.89 -0.01
CA VAL A 355 -1.00 -12.67 -0.83
C VAL A 355 0.00 -12.79 -1.98
N VAL A 356 1.19 -13.35 -1.74
CA VAL A 356 2.20 -13.58 -2.79
C VAL A 356 1.73 -14.66 -3.76
N ASP A 357 1.27 -15.80 -3.25
CA ASP A 357 0.83 -16.95 -4.05
C ASP A 357 -0.35 -16.60 -4.98
N ASP A 358 -1.26 -15.72 -4.55
CA ASP A 358 -2.42 -15.25 -5.31
C ASP A 358 -2.11 -14.08 -6.28
N GLY A 359 -0.83 -13.71 -6.44
CA GLY A 359 -0.41 -12.64 -7.36
C GLY A 359 -0.60 -11.22 -6.83
N GLY A 360 -0.78 -11.06 -5.51
CA GLY A 360 -0.99 -9.78 -4.85
C GLY A 360 0.19 -8.81 -4.98
N THR A 361 1.42 -9.31 -5.13
CA THR A 361 2.62 -8.46 -5.27
C THR A 361 2.53 -7.50 -6.46
N GLU A 362 2.18 -8.00 -7.65
CA GLU A 362 2.10 -7.16 -8.85
C GLU A 362 0.97 -6.14 -8.75
N ALA A 363 -0.18 -6.54 -8.18
CA ALA A 363 -1.29 -5.65 -7.93
C ALA A 363 -0.90 -4.53 -6.94
N LEU A 364 -0.22 -4.88 -5.85
CA LEU A 364 0.27 -3.92 -4.85
C LEU A 364 1.28 -2.94 -5.45
N LEU A 365 2.24 -3.41 -6.25
CA LEU A 365 3.19 -2.52 -6.92
C LEU A 365 2.45 -1.53 -7.84
N SER A 366 1.49 -2.01 -8.62
CA SER A 366 0.68 -1.13 -9.45
C SER A 366 -0.08 -0.07 -8.64
N LEU A 367 -0.62 -0.43 -7.48
CA LEU A 367 -1.36 0.48 -6.60
C LEU A 367 -0.44 1.48 -5.87
N ALA A 368 0.81 1.07 -5.61
CA ALA A 368 1.83 1.93 -5.01
C ALA A 368 2.33 3.00 -5.99
N LEU A 369 2.42 2.65 -7.29
CA LEU A 369 2.83 3.57 -8.35
C LEU A 369 1.68 4.47 -8.84
N ASP A 370 0.45 3.98 -8.82
CA ASP A 370 -0.74 4.70 -9.30
C ASP A 370 -1.93 4.52 -8.35
N GLY A 371 -2.33 5.62 -7.71
CA GLY A 371 -3.25 5.62 -6.57
C GLY A 371 -3.44 7.03 -6.01
N THR A 372 -4.41 7.18 -5.10
CA THR A 372 -4.42 8.31 -4.18
C THR A 372 -3.16 8.29 -3.32
N VAL A 373 -2.73 9.43 -2.76
CA VAL A 373 -1.56 9.50 -1.86
C VAL A 373 -1.63 8.45 -0.75
N LYS A 374 -2.83 8.24 -0.18
CA LYS A 374 -3.05 7.27 0.87
C LYS A 374 -3.11 5.83 0.35
N GLY A 375 -3.75 5.59 -0.80
CA GLY A 375 -3.76 4.28 -1.46
C GLY A 375 -2.35 3.81 -1.77
N LYS A 376 -1.51 4.69 -2.30
CA LYS A 376 -0.08 4.44 -2.53
C LYS A 376 0.64 4.07 -1.25
N LYS A 377 0.49 4.88 -0.19
CA LYS A 377 1.10 4.60 1.13
C LYS A 377 0.68 3.24 1.69
N LEU A 378 -0.59 2.87 1.59
CA LEU A 378 -1.10 1.58 2.07
C LEU A 378 -0.58 0.41 1.22
N ALA A 379 -0.53 0.58 -0.10
CA ALA A 379 0.02 -0.43 -1.00
C ALA A 379 1.54 -0.63 -0.75
N SER A 380 2.30 0.45 -0.62
CA SER A 380 3.70 0.40 -0.21
C SER A 380 3.88 -0.28 1.15
N ARG A 381 3.01 0.01 2.13
CA ARG A 381 3.05 -0.63 3.46
C ARG A 381 2.84 -2.13 3.36
N ALA A 382 1.90 -2.57 2.53
CA ALA A 382 1.68 -3.99 2.27
C ALA A 382 2.91 -4.63 1.62
N LEU A 383 3.55 -3.98 0.64
CA LEU A 383 4.81 -4.44 0.05
C LEU A 383 5.92 -4.56 1.12
N ALA A 384 6.06 -3.57 2.01
CA ALA A 384 7.01 -3.64 3.11
C ALA A 384 6.72 -4.81 4.05
N HIS A 385 5.46 -5.14 4.35
CA HIS A 385 5.11 -6.33 5.12
C HIS A 385 5.52 -7.63 4.44
N LEU A 386 5.38 -7.74 3.11
CA LEU A 386 5.85 -8.91 2.36
C LEU A 386 7.38 -9.02 2.46
N GLY A 387 8.10 -7.94 2.17
CA GLY A 387 9.57 -7.90 2.23
C GLY A 387 10.16 -8.08 3.63
N LEU A 388 9.37 -7.80 4.68
CA LEU A 388 9.79 -7.97 6.06
C LEU A 388 9.94 -9.46 6.46
N THR A 389 9.13 -10.36 5.89
CA THR A 389 9.04 -11.75 6.41
C THR A 389 9.11 -12.84 5.35
N ILE A 390 8.94 -12.50 4.07
CA ILE A 390 9.11 -13.44 2.97
C ILE A 390 10.45 -13.09 2.29
N ARG A 391 11.25 -14.11 1.96
CA ARG A 391 12.50 -13.92 1.24
C ARG A 391 12.27 -13.04 0.00
N PRO A 392 13.04 -11.96 -0.21
CA PRO A 392 12.75 -10.97 -1.24
C PRO A 392 12.57 -11.53 -2.65
N GLU A 393 13.37 -12.53 -3.05
CA GLU A 393 13.29 -13.14 -4.38
C GLU A 393 12.02 -13.95 -4.59
N VAL A 394 11.37 -14.38 -3.49
CA VAL A 394 10.07 -15.07 -3.51
C VAL A 394 8.94 -14.05 -3.44
N ALA A 395 9.07 -13.05 -2.56
CA ALA A 395 8.07 -11.99 -2.40
C ALA A 395 7.91 -11.13 -3.66
N PHE A 396 9.02 -10.86 -4.34
CA PHE A 396 9.14 -9.96 -5.48
C PHE A 396 9.91 -10.66 -6.63
N PRO A 397 9.25 -11.52 -7.42
CA PRO A 397 9.92 -12.26 -8.48
C PRO A 397 10.34 -11.38 -9.67
N GLY A 398 11.51 -11.66 -10.23
CA GLY A 398 11.98 -11.06 -11.50
C GLY A 398 12.29 -9.57 -11.38
N HIS A 399 11.74 -8.76 -12.28
CA HIS A 399 11.97 -7.30 -12.33
C HIS A 399 11.29 -6.55 -11.18
N LEU A 400 10.26 -7.15 -10.56
CA LEU A 400 9.49 -6.51 -9.49
C LEU A 400 10.38 -6.13 -8.29
N ILE A 401 11.39 -6.95 -7.96
CA ILE A 401 12.26 -6.72 -6.79
C ILE A 401 12.99 -5.36 -6.83
N THR A 402 13.30 -4.87 -8.03
CA THR A 402 13.92 -3.55 -8.20
C THR A 402 12.88 -2.45 -8.11
N GLU A 403 11.72 -2.64 -8.74
CA GLU A 403 10.64 -1.64 -8.75
C GLU A 403 10.00 -1.40 -7.38
N VAL A 404 10.07 -2.36 -6.43
CA VAL A 404 9.48 -2.17 -5.09
C VAL A 404 10.27 -1.20 -4.21
N VAL A 405 11.54 -0.92 -4.55
CA VAL A 405 12.44 -0.15 -3.68
C VAL A 405 11.94 1.26 -3.45
N GLU A 406 11.63 2.00 -4.52
CA GLU A 406 11.13 3.38 -4.44
C GLU A 406 9.83 3.47 -3.60
N PRO A 407 8.77 2.67 -3.87
CA PRO A 407 7.58 2.61 -3.03
C PRO A 407 7.84 2.38 -1.54
N ILE A 408 8.78 1.49 -1.19
CA ILE A 408 9.12 1.16 0.20
C ILE A 408 9.92 2.30 0.85
N VAL A 409 10.89 2.88 0.14
CA VAL A 409 11.67 4.03 0.61
C VAL A 409 10.77 5.25 0.86
N ASP A 410 9.69 5.41 0.11
CA ASP A 410 8.71 6.48 0.31
C ASP A 410 7.86 6.36 1.58
N LEU A 411 7.84 5.20 2.22
CA LEU A 411 7.24 5.06 3.55
C LEU A 411 8.07 5.73 4.65
N LEU A 412 9.37 5.92 4.43
CA LEU A 412 10.24 6.60 5.39
C LEU A 412 9.85 8.08 5.46
N ASN A 413 9.06 8.40 6.47
CA ASN A 413 8.62 9.76 6.75
C ASN A 413 8.72 10.06 8.26
N PRO A 414 9.33 11.19 8.67
CA PRO A 414 9.45 11.58 10.07
C PRO A 414 8.11 11.78 10.81
N GLN A 415 7.00 11.90 10.09
CA GLN A 415 5.65 12.01 10.65
C GLN A 415 4.99 10.64 10.89
N CYS A 416 5.56 9.54 10.38
CA CYS A 416 5.09 8.18 10.69
C CYS A 416 5.60 7.74 12.07
N SER A 417 4.98 6.71 12.64
CA SER A 417 5.42 6.19 13.93
C SER A 417 6.81 5.55 13.86
N VAL A 418 7.48 5.48 15.01
CA VAL A 418 8.80 4.82 15.16
C VAL A 418 8.74 3.39 14.61
N ASN A 419 7.79 2.59 15.10
CA ASN A 419 7.60 1.20 14.68
C ASN A 419 7.39 1.06 13.16
N GLU A 420 6.58 1.93 12.57
CA GLU A 420 6.34 1.94 11.13
C GLU A 420 7.62 2.18 10.33
N ASN A 421 8.46 3.12 10.77
CA ASN A 421 9.74 3.43 10.12
C ASN A 421 10.76 2.30 10.35
N CYS A 422 10.82 1.70 11.54
CA CYS A 422 11.68 0.54 11.83
C CYS A 422 11.33 -0.67 10.95
N GLN A 423 10.05 -0.97 10.77
CA GLN A 423 9.60 -2.05 9.88
C GLN A 423 10.00 -1.79 8.43
N THR A 424 9.86 -0.55 7.94
CA THR A 424 10.30 -0.18 6.60
C THR A 424 11.81 -0.36 6.43
N LEU A 425 12.62 0.13 7.39
CA LEU A 425 14.08 -0.04 7.36
C LEU A 425 14.48 -1.53 7.39
N THR A 426 13.79 -2.35 8.19
CA THR A 426 14.05 -3.79 8.25
C THR A 426 13.69 -4.49 6.93
N ALA A 427 12.60 -4.10 6.27
CA ALA A 427 12.28 -4.62 4.93
C ALA A 427 13.36 -4.24 3.90
N LEU A 428 13.92 -3.02 4.00
CA LEU A 428 15.06 -2.60 3.17
C LEU A 428 16.34 -3.36 3.50
N CYS A 429 16.59 -3.72 4.77
CA CYS A 429 17.69 -4.60 5.15
C CYS A 429 17.59 -5.95 4.43
N ASN A 430 16.42 -6.59 4.48
CA ASN A 430 16.21 -7.86 3.78
C ASN A 430 16.45 -7.73 2.27
N LEU A 431 15.98 -6.64 1.64
CA LEU A 431 16.26 -6.37 0.22
C LEU A 431 17.77 -6.17 -0.04
N ALA A 432 18.49 -5.49 0.84
CA ALA A 432 19.93 -5.25 0.72
C ALA A 432 20.77 -6.54 0.81
N GLU A 433 20.24 -7.63 1.36
CA GLU A 433 20.93 -8.92 1.43
C GLU A 433 21.02 -9.63 0.06
N VAL A 434 20.16 -9.28 -0.89
CA VAL A 434 20.02 -9.98 -2.19
C VAL A 434 21.32 -9.96 -3.00
N ASN A 435 21.87 -8.78 -3.33
CA ASN A 435 23.13 -8.61 -4.05
C ASN A 435 23.63 -7.15 -4.04
N ASP A 436 24.84 -6.92 -4.58
CA ASP A 436 25.45 -5.58 -4.66
C ASP A 436 24.64 -4.58 -5.51
N SER A 437 24.07 -5.03 -6.63
CA SER A 437 23.25 -4.17 -7.49
C SER A 437 22.03 -3.64 -6.75
N MET A 438 21.43 -4.46 -5.88
CA MET A 438 20.30 -4.05 -5.04
C MET A 438 20.74 -3.05 -3.97
N ARG A 439 21.89 -3.28 -3.32
CA ARG A 439 22.47 -2.32 -2.36
C ARG A 439 22.72 -0.96 -2.99
N GLU A 440 23.29 -0.93 -4.18
CA GLU A 440 23.53 0.32 -4.93
C GLU A 440 22.23 1.04 -5.29
N HIS A 441 21.19 0.30 -5.68
CA HIS A 441 19.89 0.90 -5.98
C HIS A 441 19.22 1.47 -4.73
N ILE A 442 19.15 0.69 -3.64
CA ILE A 442 18.59 1.15 -2.35
C ILE A 442 19.34 2.39 -1.87
N PHE A 443 20.68 2.39 -1.97
CA PHE A 443 21.50 3.51 -1.55
C PHE A 443 21.12 4.81 -2.28
N LYS A 444 20.94 4.77 -3.60
CA LYS A 444 20.54 5.95 -4.39
C LYS A 444 19.23 6.57 -3.92
N GLU A 445 18.27 5.74 -3.53
CA GLU A 445 16.93 6.21 -3.10
C GLU A 445 16.90 6.62 -1.61
N VAL A 446 17.58 5.88 -0.73
CA VAL A 446 17.41 6.01 0.74
C VAL A 446 18.38 6.98 1.40
N PHE A 447 19.49 7.31 0.74
CA PHE A 447 20.64 7.95 1.37
C PHE A 447 20.33 9.25 2.14
N GLU A 448 19.57 10.18 1.56
CA GLU A 448 19.25 11.43 2.25
C GLU A 448 18.29 11.21 3.42
N LYS A 449 17.38 10.23 3.30
CA LYS A 449 16.40 9.92 4.34
C LYS A 449 17.06 9.25 5.54
N ILE A 450 18.00 8.32 5.32
CA ILE A 450 18.63 7.56 6.41
C ILE A 450 19.51 8.43 7.31
N GLU A 451 20.16 9.46 6.74
CA GLU A 451 20.93 10.44 7.51
C GLU A 451 20.04 11.23 8.48
N ILE A 452 18.82 11.57 8.08
CA ILE A 452 17.86 12.27 8.96
C ILE A 452 17.53 11.43 10.20
N TYR A 453 17.33 10.12 10.02
CA TYR A 453 17.00 9.21 11.13
C TYR A 453 18.19 8.97 12.07
N LEU A 454 19.42 8.92 11.53
CA LEU A 454 20.63 8.75 12.32
C LEU A 454 21.05 10.02 13.06
N ILE A 455 20.89 11.20 12.44
CA ILE A 455 21.49 12.47 12.90
C ILE A 455 20.49 13.35 13.64
N PHE A 456 19.25 13.49 13.14
CA PHE A 456 18.35 14.56 13.59
C PHE A 456 17.16 14.09 14.46
N ARG A 457 16.84 12.79 14.46
CA ARG A 457 15.71 12.22 15.24
C ARG A 457 16.07 10.99 16.10
N GLY A 458 17.36 10.67 16.22
CA GLY A 458 17.85 9.53 16.99
C GLY A 458 17.77 9.71 18.50
N GLU A 459 16.59 9.97 19.06
CA GLU A 459 16.35 9.72 20.50
C GLU A 459 15.88 8.29 20.74
N ASP A 460 15.29 7.64 19.73
CA ASP A 460 14.80 6.26 19.84
C ASP A 460 15.84 5.25 19.33
N ASP A 461 16.27 4.37 20.24
CA ASP A 461 17.27 3.34 19.95
C ASP A 461 16.85 2.37 18.85
N SER A 462 15.56 2.08 18.70
CA SER A 462 15.08 1.13 17.69
C SER A 462 15.24 1.68 16.27
N LEU A 463 15.05 2.99 16.08
CA LEU A 463 15.27 3.65 14.78
C LEU A 463 16.75 3.77 14.45
N LYS A 464 17.58 4.14 15.44
CA LYS A 464 19.03 4.17 15.27
C LYS A 464 19.56 2.80 14.88
N LEU A 465 19.15 1.75 15.59
CA LEU A 465 19.57 0.38 15.33
C LEU A 465 19.19 -0.07 13.92
N ALA A 466 17.92 0.11 13.53
CA ALA A 466 17.45 -0.26 12.20
C ALA A 466 18.21 0.49 11.09
N SER A 467 18.48 1.78 11.30
CA SER A 467 19.24 2.61 10.36
C SER A 467 20.71 2.18 10.27
N ALA A 468 21.35 1.92 11.41
CA ALA A 468 22.73 1.45 11.48
C ALA A 468 22.91 0.08 10.82
N ASN A 469 21.94 -0.83 11.02
CA ASN A 469 21.92 -2.13 10.36
C ASN A 469 21.79 -2.01 8.85
N LEU A 470 20.91 -1.13 8.36
CA LEU A 470 20.78 -0.89 6.91
C LEU A 470 22.09 -0.34 6.32
N ILE A 471 22.72 0.66 6.95
CA ILE A 471 24.03 1.16 6.51
C ILE A 471 25.09 0.04 6.49
N ASN A 472 25.16 -0.75 7.56
CA ASN A 472 26.09 -1.86 7.68
C ASN A 472 25.93 -2.89 6.55
N LEU A 473 24.70 -3.16 6.12
CA LEU A 473 24.41 -4.05 4.98
C LEU A 473 24.74 -3.37 3.65
N LEU A 474 24.40 -2.10 3.47
CA LEU A 474 24.72 -1.36 2.24
C LEU A 474 26.23 -1.30 1.96
N PHE A 475 27.05 -1.18 3.00
CA PHE A 475 28.52 -1.17 2.89
C PHE A 475 29.15 -2.53 2.56
N LEU A 476 28.36 -3.60 2.45
CA LEU A 476 28.84 -4.81 1.78
C LEU A 476 29.18 -4.55 0.31
N SER A 477 28.48 -3.60 -0.34
CA SER A 477 28.92 -3.08 -1.63
C SER A 477 30.04 -2.06 -1.43
N ARG A 478 31.21 -2.37 -2.00
CA ARG A 478 32.38 -1.48 -1.98
C ARG A 478 32.07 -0.13 -2.64
N GLU A 479 31.29 -0.14 -3.72
CA GLU A 479 30.93 1.07 -4.46
C GLU A 479 30.10 2.01 -3.58
N VAL A 480 29.10 1.46 -2.87
CA VAL A 480 28.29 2.22 -1.91
C VAL A 480 29.15 2.80 -0.78
N ALA A 481 30.05 2.01 -0.21
CA ALA A 481 30.95 2.48 0.85
C ALA A 481 31.88 3.61 0.38
N VAL A 482 32.33 3.60 -0.88
CA VAL A 482 33.11 4.69 -1.47
C VAL A 482 32.24 5.94 -1.64
N GLN A 483 31.08 5.81 -2.29
CA GLN A 483 30.13 6.91 -2.53
C GLN A 483 29.65 7.58 -1.24
N TYR A 484 29.50 6.80 -0.15
CA TYR A 484 29.11 7.31 1.16
C TYR A 484 30.01 8.44 1.65
N LEU A 485 31.29 8.49 1.26
CA LEU A 485 32.23 9.52 1.71
C LEU A 485 32.45 10.66 0.71
N GLU A 486 31.90 10.59 -0.50
CA GLU A 486 32.16 11.58 -1.54
C GLU A 486 31.51 12.95 -1.29
N ARG A 487 30.50 13.02 -0.40
CA ARG A 487 29.70 14.26 -0.20
C ARG A 487 29.91 14.96 1.15
N ASP A 488 30.33 14.25 2.21
CA ASP A 488 30.50 14.85 3.53
C ASP A 488 31.67 14.21 4.28
N ASN A 489 32.48 15.08 4.88
CA ASN A 489 33.64 14.69 5.64
C ASN A 489 33.34 14.24 7.07
N PHE A 490 32.16 14.53 7.64
CA PHE A 490 31.85 14.20 9.04
C PHE A 490 31.24 12.81 9.28
N ARG A 491 31.01 12.05 8.22
CA ARG A 491 30.33 10.75 8.27
C ARG A 491 31.07 9.66 9.03
N VAL A 492 32.40 9.70 9.01
CA VAL A 492 33.22 8.76 9.78
C VAL A 492 33.07 9.07 11.27
N GLU A 493 33.08 10.35 11.62
CA GLU A 493 32.90 10.87 12.97
C GLU A 493 31.52 10.50 13.53
N TYR A 494 30.47 10.53 12.71
CA TYR A 494 29.14 10.07 13.12
C TYR A 494 29.11 8.58 13.46
N LEU A 495 29.72 7.72 12.64
CA LEU A 495 29.82 6.28 12.97
C LEU A 495 30.65 6.04 14.24
N MET A 496 31.74 6.81 14.44
CA MET A 496 32.53 6.76 15.68
C MET A 496 31.72 7.22 16.89
N LEU A 497 30.82 8.20 16.74
CA LEU A 497 29.92 8.64 17.80
C LEU A 497 28.86 7.57 18.12
N LEU A 498 28.26 6.96 17.09
CA LEU A 498 27.28 5.87 17.26
C LEU A 498 27.88 4.63 17.93
N TYR A 499 29.17 4.35 17.71
CA TYR A 499 29.87 3.31 18.44
C TYR A 499 29.97 3.57 19.95
N LYS A 500 29.88 4.85 20.37
CA LYS A 500 29.87 5.22 21.79
C LYS A 500 28.47 5.23 22.41
N ASP A 501 27.46 4.79 21.67
CA ASP A 501 26.10 4.65 22.20
C ASP A 501 26.06 3.60 23.33
N GLU A 502 25.15 3.78 24.28
CA GLU A 502 24.99 2.88 25.43
C GLU A 502 24.42 1.52 24.99
N ASN A 503 23.60 1.52 23.92
CA ASN A 503 23.01 0.33 23.35
C ASN A 503 24.05 -0.51 22.60
N GLN A 504 24.26 -1.75 23.06
CA GLN A 504 25.28 -2.64 22.50
C GLN A 504 25.01 -2.98 21.03
N ASP A 505 23.76 -3.18 20.63
CA ASP A 505 23.43 -3.56 19.25
C ASP A 505 23.73 -2.42 18.28
N ILE A 506 23.43 -1.17 18.67
CA ILE A 506 23.78 0.03 17.88
C ILE A 506 25.29 0.14 17.76
N LYS A 507 26.00 -0.02 18.88
CA LYS A 507 27.46 0.00 18.93
C LYS A 507 28.07 -1.04 17.99
N PHE A 508 27.55 -2.27 17.97
CA PHE A 508 28.04 -3.31 17.07
C PHE A 508 27.73 -3.04 15.61
N ALA A 509 26.51 -2.57 15.29
CA ALA A 509 26.15 -2.20 13.92
C ALA A 509 27.05 -1.07 13.39
N ALA A 510 27.32 -0.05 14.22
CA ALA A 510 28.23 1.05 13.90
C ALA A 510 29.67 0.58 13.74
N ALA A 511 30.16 -0.31 14.60
CA ALA A 511 31.50 -0.91 14.47
C ALA A 511 31.66 -1.66 13.14
N ALA A 512 30.70 -2.52 12.80
CA ALA A 512 30.72 -3.31 11.58
C ALA A 512 30.70 -2.42 10.33
N ALA A 513 29.85 -1.38 10.33
CA ALA A 513 29.82 -0.39 9.26
C ALA A 513 31.17 0.35 9.13
N LEU A 514 31.76 0.78 10.25
CA LEU A 514 33.04 1.48 10.27
C LEU A 514 34.18 0.61 9.71
N VAL A 515 34.26 -0.66 10.11
CA VAL A 515 35.27 -1.60 9.59
C VAL A 515 35.14 -1.77 8.07
N LYS A 516 33.92 -2.00 7.55
CA LYS A 516 33.68 -2.09 6.10
C LYS A 516 34.05 -0.81 5.36
N LEU A 517 33.77 0.34 5.97
CA LEU A 517 34.11 1.64 5.40
C LEU A 517 35.62 1.84 5.31
N THR A 518 36.39 1.49 6.35
CA THR A 518 37.87 1.51 6.29
C THR A 518 38.41 0.56 5.23
N LEU A 519 37.80 -0.61 5.09
CA LEU A 519 38.21 -1.59 4.07
C LEU A 519 38.00 -1.05 2.64
N ALA A 520 36.96 -0.26 2.41
CA ALA A 520 36.65 0.30 1.10
C ALA A 520 37.41 1.60 0.78
N ASN A 521 37.69 2.44 1.78
CA ASN A 521 38.12 3.83 1.58
C ASN A 521 39.32 4.24 2.47
N LYS A 522 40.39 4.73 1.82
CA LYS A 522 41.62 5.20 2.49
C LYS A 522 41.39 6.45 3.35
N GLU A 523 40.50 7.36 2.95
CA GLU A 523 40.20 8.56 3.74
C GLU A 523 39.48 8.21 5.04
N ALA A 524 38.66 7.14 5.05
CA ALA A 524 38.07 6.62 6.27
C ALA A 524 39.14 6.12 7.24
N CYS A 525 40.12 5.36 6.75
CA CYS A 525 41.26 4.90 7.55
C CYS A 525 42.01 6.08 8.17
N LYS A 526 42.24 7.13 7.38
CA LYS A 526 42.94 8.34 7.83
C LYS A 526 42.17 9.04 8.95
N LYS A 527 40.87 9.29 8.79
CA LYS A 527 40.05 9.94 9.83
C LYS A 527 40.00 9.15 11.13
N VAL A 528 39.86 7.83 11.04
CA VAL A 528 39.89 6.97 12.23
C VAL A 528 41.27 7.03 12.90
N PHE A 529 42.36 6.99 12.13
CA PHE A 529 43.73 7.04 12.67
C PHE A 529 44.12 8.39 13.28
N ASP A 530 43.71 9.49 12.64
CA ASP A 530 43.98 10.86 13.10
C ASP A 530 43.18 11.20 14.37
N SER A 531 42.11 10.46 14.64
CA SER A 531 41.34 10.57 15.88
C SER A 531 41.97 9.74 17.02
N ASN A 532 41.78 10.15 18.28
CA ASN A 532 42.21 9.37 19.45
C ASN A 532 41.34 8.11 19.69
N PHE A 533 40.46 7.75 18.75
CA PHE A 533 39.46 6.69 18.89
C PHE A 533 40.00 5.29 18.58
N TRP A 534 40.92 5.16 17.62
CA TRP A 534 41.26 3.87 17.00
C TRP A 534 41.79 2.83 17.99
N LEU A 535 42.55 3.24 19.02
CA LEU A 535 43.18 2.32 19.95
C LEU A 535 42.14 1.67 20.88
N GLU A 536 41.26 2.48 21.47
CA GLU A 536 40.17 1.99 22.33
C GLU A 536 39.19 1.13 21.52
N PHE A 537 38.87 1.58 20.30
CA PHE A 537 38.02 0.84 19.37
C PHE A 537 38.63 -0.52 19.00
N LEU A 538 39.90 -0.57 18.65
CA LEU A 538 40.55 -1.82 18.28
C LEU A 538 40.68 -2.79 19.47
N ARG A 539 41.03 -2.28 20.66
CA ARG A 539 41.09 -3.10 21.88
C ARG A 539 39.74 -3.75 22.17
N SER A 540 38.63 -3.02 22.03
CA SER A 540 37.31 -3.56 22.33
C SER A 540 36.89 -4.67 21.35
N LEU A 541 37.29 -4.58 20.08
CA LEU A 541 36.97 -5.59 19.08
C LEU A 541 37.76 -6.87 19.32
N LEU A 542 39.07 -6.75 19.54
CA LEU A 542 39.96 -7.90 19.75
C LEU A 542 39.73 -8.64 21.07
N THR A 543 39.26 -7.94 22.11
CA THR A 543 38.97 -8.53 23.42
C THR A 543 37.52 -9.00 23.57
N ASN A 544 36.70 -8.85 22.52
CA ASN A 544 35.30 -9.25 22.56
C ASN A 544 35.16 -10.78 22.69
N PRO A 545 34.18 -11.31 23.45
CA PRO A 545 33.96 -12.75 23.53
C PRO A 545 33.44 -13.38 22.22
N SER A 546 32.89 -12.59 21.29
CA SER A 546 32.38 -13.09 20.01
C SER A 546 33.50 -13.20 18.97
N SER A 547 33.69 -14.40 18.43
CA SER A 547 34.64 -14.69 17.34
C SER A 547 34.45 -13.77 16.13
N ASN A 548 33.18 -13.51 15.75
CA ASN A 548 32.86 -12.65 14.62
C ASN A 548 33.29 -11.19 14.86
N VAL A 549 33.27 -10.73 16.12
CA VAL A 549 33.71 -9.37 16.48
C VAL A 549 35.22 -9.28 16.53
N GLN A 550 35.90 -10.32 17.02
CA GLN A 550 37.36 -10.43 16.97
C GLN A 550 37.85 -10.41 15.52
N GLU A 551 37.20 -11.15 14.63
CA GLU A 551 37.47 -11.16 13.19
C GLU A 551 37.39 -9.75 12.59
N MET A 552 36.34 -8.98 12.93
CA MET A 552 36.23 -7.57 12.51
C MET A 552 37.42 -6.72 13.00
N GLY A 553 37.90 -6.96 14.22
CA GLY A 553 39.09 -6.29 14.75
C GLY A 553 40.35 -6.60 13.94
N ILE A 554 40.52 -7.86 13.53
CA ILE A 554 41.67 -8.29 12.70
C ILE A 554 41.56 -7.70 11.28
N ILE A 555 40.37 -7.73 10.69
CA ILE A 555 40.08 -7.10 9.38
C ILE A 555 40.38 -5.60 9.42
N PHE A 556 40.01 -4.92 10.52
CA PHE A 556 40.33 -3.51 10.71
C PHE A 556 41.85 -3.28 10.75
N VAL A 557 42.62 -4.09 11.48
CA VAL A 557 44.10 -4.01 11.50
C VAL A 557 44.67 -4.14 10.09
N LEU A 558 44.26 -5.18 9.36
CA LEU A 558 44.73 -5.44 8.00
C LEU A 558 44.40 -4.28 7.04
N SER A 559 43.19 -3.75 7.16
CA SER A 559 42.74 -2.57 6.41
C SER A 559 43.60 -1.34 6.71
N MET A 560 43.86 -1.07 7.99
CA MET A 560 44.66 0.08 8.42
C MET A 560 46.12 -0.05 7.97
N ILE A 561 46.75 -1.22 8.13
CA ILE A 561 48.12 -1.49 7.63
C ILE A 561 48.21 -1.32 6.10
N ARG A 562 47.15 -1.70 5.39
CA ARG A 562 47.11 -1.57 3.93
C ARG A 562 47.10 -0.10 3.49
N ASN A 563 46.31 0.71 4.19
CA ASN A 563 45.96 2.06 3.75
C ASN A 563 46.78 3.18 4.43
N MET A 564 47.33 2.94 5.62
CA MET A 564 48.03 3.91 6.47
C MET A 564 49.49 3.49 6.68
N GLU A 565 50.43 4.30 6.18
CA GLU A 565 51.87 3.97 6.22
C GLU A 565 52.39 3.86 7.66
N ASP A 566 52.04 4.81 8.54
CA ASP A 566 52.58 4.88 9.90
C ASP A 566 51.84 3.98 10.91
N PHE A 567 50.78 3.27 10.48
CA PHE A 567 49.93 2.51 11.40
C PHE A 567 50.67 1.33 12.01
N ALA A 568 51.44 0.58 11.23
CA ALA A 568 52.18 -0.59 11.72
C ALA A 568 53.22 -0.21 12.78
N ALA A 569 53.95 0.90 12.58
CA ALA A 569 54.91 1.42 13.55
C ALA A 569 54.22 1.82 14.86
N LYS A 570 53.12 2.59 14.80
CA LYS A 570 52.34 2.95 16.00
C LYS A 570 51.73 1.73 16.68
N LEU A 571 51.34 0.70 15.94
CA LEU A 571 50.76 -0.53 16.50
C LEU A 571 51.77 -1.27 17.40
N ILE A 572 53.05 -1.28 17.04
CA ILE A 572 54.13 -1.91 17.82
C ILE A 572 54.36 -1.21 19.17
N GLU A 573 54.09 0.09 19.25
CA GLU A 573 54.20 0.88 20.49
C GLU A 573 53.05 0.58 21.48
N THR A 574 52.13 -0.33 21.14
CA THR A 574 50.94 -0.66 21.93
C THR A 574 50.88 -2.14 22.33
N ASP A 575 49.94 -2.46 23.21
CA ASP A 575 49.58 -3.81 23.66
C ASP A 575 48.85 -4.65 22.59
N ILE A 576 48.47 -4.06 21.46
CA ILE A 576 47.66 -4.75 20.43
C ILE A 576 48.39 -5.98 19.84
N ILE A 577 49.71 -5.93 19.70
CA ILE A 577 50.47 -7.07 19.19
C ILE A 577 50.41 -8.27 20.14
N GLU A 578 50.41 -8.03 21.45
CA GLU A 578 50.26 -9.08 22.45
C GLU A 578 48.84 -9.66 22.42
N LEU A 579 47.82 -8.81 22.26
CA LEU A 579 46.44 -9.24 22.07
C LEU A 579 46.29 -10.13 20.82
N LEU A 580 46.84 -9.72 19.67
CA LEU A 580 46.83 -10.53 18.46
C LEU A 580 47.53 -11.88 18.68
N LYS A 581 48.70 -11.91 19.31
CA LYS A 581 49.38 -13.19 19.65
C LYS A 581 48.51 -14.09 20.52
N SER A 582 47.85 -13.55 21.53
CA SER A 582 46.95 -14.34 22.40
C SER A 582 45.77 -14.94 21.63
N LEU A 583 45.28 -14.29 20.58
CA LEU A 583 44.22 -14.82 19.72
C LEU A 583 44.71 -15.97 18.84
N SER A 584 46.00 -15.99 18.46
CA SER A 584 46.61 -17.09 17.68
C SER A 584 46.93 -18.35 18.49
N GLU A 585 46.82 -18.30 19.82
CA GLU A 585 47.18 -19.40 20.74
C GLU A 585 45.95 -20.15 21.29
N ASN A 586 44.72 -19.77 20.89
CA ASN A 586 43.48 -20.37 21.41
C ASN A 586 42.96 -21.51 20.51
N ASP A 587 43.31 -22.76 20.81
CA ASP A 587 42.98 -23.99 20.04
C ASP A 587 41.49 -24.45 20.15
N THR A 588 40.51 -23.65 19.70
CA THR A 588 39.11 -24.13 19.54
C THR A 588 38.69 -24.22 18.07
N VAL A 589 37.75 -25.11 17.71
CA VAL A 589 37.36 -25.37 16.31
C VAL A 589 36.82 -24.11 15.59
N GLN A 590 36.23 -23.16 16.31
CA GLN A 590 35.77 -21.86 15.79
C GLN A 590 36.92 -20.85 15.54
N ASN A 591 38.13 -21.13 16.02
CA ASN A 591 39.27 -20.22 15.98
C ASN A 591 40.19 -20.39 14.76
N LYS A 592 39.99 -21.38 13.89
CA LYS A 592 40.91 -21.58 12.75
C LYS A 592 40.99 -20.39 11.78
N ASN A 593 39.85 -19.77 11.47
CA ASN A 593 39.83 -18.57 10.62
C ASN A 593 40.45 -17.36 11.35
N ILE A 594 40.24 -17.25 12.66
CA ILE A 594 40.83 -16.20 13.49
C ILE A 594 42.34 -16.37 13.57
N GLU A 595 42.83 -17.59 13.80
CA GLU A 595 44.25 -17.94 13.80
C GLU A 595 44.91 -17.57 12.47
N GLU A 596 44.31 -17.96 11.34
CA GLU A 596 44.82 -17.65 10.01
C GLU A 596 44.83 -16.14 9.72
N LEU A 597 43.73 -15.43 9.98
CA LEU A 597 43.66 -13.98 9.80
C LEU A 597 44.62 -13.23 10.74
N THR A 598 44.79 -13.73 11.96
CA THR A 598 45.72 -13.17 12.94
C THR A 598 47.17 -13.38 12.49
N PHE A 599 47.50 -14.56 11.96
CA PHE A 599 48.81 -14.83 11.39
C PHE A 599 49.10 -13.87 10.22
N ILE A 600 48.14 -13.71 9.30
CA ILE A 600 48.21 -12.74 8.19
C ILE A 600 48.41 -11.31 8.72
N ALA A 601 47.71 -10.91 9.78
CA ALA A 601 47.86 -9.60 10.39
C ALA A 601 49.26 -9.40 11.00
N LEU A 602 49.77 -10.39 11.76
CA LEU A 602 51.10 -10.35 12.36
C LEU A 602 52.21 -10.33 11.29
N GLU A 603 52.04 -11.09 10.21
CA GLU A 603 52.96 -11.09 9.06
C GLU A 603 52.94 -9.73 8.35
N ALA A 604 51.75 -9.16 8.10
CA ALA A 604 51.61 -7.84 7.50
C ALA A 604 52.25 -6.73 8.34
N VAL A 605 52.16 -6.81 9.68
CA VAL A 605 52.88 -5.91 10.59
C VAL A 605 54.39 -6.09 10.42
N ALA A 606 54.89 -7.33 10.50
CA ALA A 606 56.31 -7.63 10.42
C ALA A 606 56.93 -7.20 9.09
N GLU A 607 56.25 -7.45 7.96
CA GLU A 607 56.70 -7.04 6.64
C GLU A 607 56.80 -5.51 6.53
N ARG A 608 55.79 -4.78 7.00
CA ARG A 608 55.79 -3.31 6.96
C ARG A 608 56.87 -2.70 7.85
N SER A 609 57.07 -3.24 9.05
CA SER A 609 58.09 -2.75 9.98
C SER A 609 59.51 -3.11 9.54
N ASN A 610 59.71 -4.27 8.92
CA ASN A 610 61.00 -4.64 8.34
C ASN A 610 61.35 -3.77 7.13
N ILE A 611 60.40 -3.47 6.24
CA ILE A 611 60.65 -2.56 5.11
C ILE A 611 61.11 -1.19 5.60
N GLU A 612 60.51 -0.67 6.67
CA GLU A 612 60.89 0.62 7.24
C GLU A 612 62.30 0.58 7.86
N ALA A 613 62.63 -0.48 8.61
CA ALA A 613 63.98 -0.71 9.13
C ALA A 613 65.03 -0.87 8.01
N PHE A 614 64.70 -1.58 6.93
CA PHE A 614 65.55 -1.73 5.75
C PHE A 614 65.74 -0.40 5.01
N ILE A 615 64.70 0.43 4.88
CA ILE A 615 64.81 1.78 4.28
C ILE A 615 65.71 2.66 5.14
N VAL A 616 65.55 2.66 6.47
CA VAL A 616 66.41 3.43 7.39
C VAL A 616 67.87 2.98 7.28
N MET A 617 68.12 1.67 7.23
CA MET A 617 69.45 1.11 7.04
C MET A 617 70.07 1.51 5.69
N ILE A 618 69.32 1.39 4.58
CA ILE A 618 69.81 1.79 3.25
C ILE A 618 70.04 3.32 3.18
N ARG A 619 69.21 4.14 3.84
CA ARG A 619 69.43 5.60 3.97
C ARG A 619 70.72 5.91 4.73
N TRP A 620 70.96 5.20 5.83
CA TRP A 620 72.19 5.35 6.61
C TRP A 620 73.43 4.93 5.79
N GLU A 621 73.40 3.78 5.13
CA GLU A 621 74.48 3.31 4.26
C GLU A 621 74.72 4.28 3.08
N ARG A 622 73.66 4.84 2.49
CA ARG A 622 73.75 5.83 1.42
C ARG A 622 74.45 7.10 1.93
N ASP A 623 74.08 7.60 3.10
CA ASP A 623 74.68 8.81 3.69
C ASP A 623 76.15 8.59 4.11
N VAL A 624 76.52 7.36 4.46
CA VAL A 624 77.92 6.95 4.68
C VAL A 624 78.67 6.87 3.35
N ALA A 625 78.11 6.22 2.34
CA ALA A 625 78.71 6.10 0.99
C ALA A 625 78.92 7.47 0.32
N CYS A 626 77.99 8.40 0.51
CA CYS A 626 78.08 9.79 0.06
C CYS A 626 79.26 10.52 0.72
N ARG A 627 79.40 10.40 2.05
CA ARG A 627 80.51 11.01 2.81
C ARG A 627 81.87 10.43 2.45
N LEU A 628 81.92 9.17 2.05
CA LEU A 628 83.15 8.47 1.66
C LEU A 628 83.47 8.58 0.16
N GLY A 629 82.65 9.29 -0.63
CA GLY A 629 82.88 9.50 -2.07
C GLY A 629 82.74 8.25 -2.94
N GLN A 630 82.01 7.22 -2.47
CA GLN A 630 81.86 5.94 -3.16
C GLN A 630 80.71 5.99 -4.18
N LEU A 631 80.97 6.54 -5.36
CA LEU A 631 79.94 6.87 -6.36
C LEU A 631 79.17 5.64 -6.90
N ASP A 632 79.82 4.50 -7.08
CA ASP A 632 79.17 3.27 -7.58
C ASP A 632 78.25 2.64 -6.53
N LEU A 633 78.67 2.67 -5.25
CA LEU A 633 77.85 2.21 -4.14
C LEU A 633 76.66 3.14 -3.91
N LEU A 634 76.88 4.46 -4.02
CA LEU A 634 75.82 5.47 -3.95
C LEU A 634 74.75 5.22 -5.02
N ASN A 635 75.15 5.04 -6.29
CA ASN A 635 74.23 4.74 -7.40
C ASN A 635 73.47 3.41 -7.20
N HIS A 636 74.12 2.40 -6.62
CA HIS A 636 73.47 1.13 -6.30
C HIS A 636 72.44 1.26 -5.17
N LEU A 637 72.80 1.98 -4.10
CA LEU A 637 71.93 2.23 -2.95
C LEU A 637 70.75 3.14 -3.35
N GLU A 638 70.96 4.15 -4.19
CA GLU A 638 69.87 4.97 -4.74
C GLU A 638 68.88 4.17 -5.58
N LYS A 639 69.35 3.23 -6.41
CA LYS A 639 68.47 2.30 -7.15
C LYS A 639 67.71 1.36 -6.22
N LYS A 640 68.36 0.82 -5.18
CA LYS A 640 67.68 0.00 -4.16
C LYS A 640 66.64 0.81 -3.39
N LEU A 641 66.98 2.02 -2.95
CA LEU A 641 66.07 2.95 -2.29
C LEU A 641 64.87 3.25 -3.18
N TRP A 642 65.11 3.52 -4.47
CA TRP A 642 64.07 3.75 -5.46
C TRP A 642 63.15 2.55 -5.66
N VAL A 643 63.70 1.32 -5.64
CA VAL A 643 62.90 0.09 -5.71
C VAL A 643 62.04 -0.07 -4.46
N TYR A 644 62.58 0.13 -3.25
CA TYR A 644 61.82 0.03 -2.00
C TYR A 644 60.80 1.17 -1.81
N GLU A 645 61.12 2.39 -2.28
CA GLU A 645 60.22 3.54 -2.24
C GLU A 645 59.12 3.46 -3.31
N ARG A 646 59.32 2.72 -4.43
CA ARG A 646 58.28 2.47 -5.46
C ARG A 646 57.56 1.13 -5.35
N THR A 647 58.11 0.13 -4.66
CA THR A 647 57.37 -1.11 -4.31
C THR A 647 56.26 -0.86 -3.29
N LYS A 648 56.15 0.37 -2.77
CA LYS A 648 54.97 0.91 -2.04
C LYS A 648 53.61 0.66 -2.71
N ASN A 649 53.56 0.36 -4.01
CA ASN A 649 52.33 0.09 -4.78
C ASN A 649 52.19 -1.34 -5.34
N VAL A 650 53.04 -2.29 -4.95
CA VAL A 650 52.84 -3.71 -5.30
C VAL A 650 51.87 -4.32 -4.28
N PRO A 651 50.80 -5.04 -4.69
CA PRO A 651 49.95 -5.73 -3.73
C PRO A 651 50.82 -6.67 -2.89
N LEU A 652 50.84 -6.52 -1.56
CA LEU A 652 51.43 -7.57 -0.72
C LEU A 652 50.73 -8.88 -1.12
N ASN A 653 51.50 -9.93 -1.37
CA ASN A 653 50.98 -11.25 -1.74
C ASN A 653 49.94 -11.75 -0.70
N ILE A 654 50.12 -11.32 0.55
CA ILE A 654 49.23 -11.50 1.70
C ILE A 654 47.84 -10.87 1.48
N TYR A 655 47.72 -9.73 0.79
CA TYR A 655 46.41 -9.13 0.49
C TYR A 655 45.63 -9.90 -0.58
N LEU A 656 46.32 -10.71 -1.39
CA LEU A 656 45.71 -11.60 -2.36
C LEU A 656 45.08 -12.82 -1.65
N GLU A 657 45.75 -13.35 -0.62
CA GLU A 657 45.19 -14.38 0.29
C GLU A 657 44.07 -13.82 1.16
N PHE A 658 44.21 -12.61 1.71
CA PHE A 658 43.15 -11.91 2.43
C PHE A 658 41.90 -11.68 1.56
N GLY A 659 42.08 -11.38 0.27
CA GLY A 659 40.99 -11.26 -0.70
C GLY A 659 40.26 -12.57 -0.97
N LYS A 660 40.96 -13.72 -0.95
CA LYS A 660 40.36 -15.06 -1.10
C LYS A 660 39.52 -15.43 0.12
N ILE A 661 40.04 -15.19 1.32
CA ILE A 661 39.36 -15.47 2.60
C ILE A 661 38.08 -14.63 2.72
N LEU A 662 38.12 -13.34 2.36
CA LEU A 662 36.94 -12.45 2.40
C LEU A 662 35.88 -12.78 1.33
N THR A 663 36.25 -13.45 0.23
CA THR A 663 35.32 -13.76 -0.88
C THR A 663 34.88 -15.23 -0.94
N GLY A 664 35.38 -16.07 -0.03
CA GLY A 664 35.07 -17.50 0.02
C GLY A 664 35.48 -18.28 -1.23
N ARG A 665 36.53 -17.83 -1.94
CA ARG A 665 37.03 -18.45 -3.18
C ARG A 665 38.46 -18.95 -3.06
#